data_AF-A0A383WPQ4-F1
#
_entry.id   AF-A0A383WPQ4-F1
#
_cell.length_a   1.000
_cell.length_b   1.000
_cell.length_c   1.000
_cell.angle_alpha   90.00
_cell.angle_beta   90.00
_cell.angle_gamma   90.00
#
_symmetry.space_group_name_H-M   'P 1'
#
loop_
_entity.id
_entity.type
_entity.pdbx_description
1 polymer ?
#
loop_
_entity_poly.entity_id
_entity_poly.type
_entity_poly.pdbx_seq_one_letter_code
_entity_poly.pdbx_strand_id
1 'polypeptide(L)'
;MRPAQRARQAEDAASKLSSLVRSPQVAQLLQQPVPAQPTAAQRAVLASCSSRLNLLYRAMPASLSSSSSGTEAFMQMLRRALGQQPTHSAGVLLAWLQQQPQQLAAALQGVLSIGVQPGTTEAVWCIGMQAVARLAELLLDCCAAKSSSCTATVAELTVNMTQQLLQSGVLSGWTELAKLLLQQRQQQPSSRCEGDWWALLRLFEVMHTLFDLWSGAVPYVPSHATTMVAAALPLLQQLHCYGRLLAPGSAAAAAAAGSAAAEAAATDRSGSEEVWSAYNMVQLVSGDFVYQLGRLFMQQQLDSGAAAEVNSLLCEPAVAQLLLQLLAVDTAVLHQQHSDEQQQTPTENSKQQLRADLLPIPAFHQHQDMLQLLPGGQAFLDTAAEQLGSRWQQWPATVGSCCAAGAGATAAGGRAVQRQRQQPRQQPQQQHANVTHLESPVQLLLTSNALHHGQLRAVLQGGSSCLPPELLQQAGLQLLQALAAPLQQLQLAARDDPWRTVAAEAVEGTEAGSISRQLLALKAAASGLPLPELVHAGCDLEASPLFSLAAAHPEAFTALLDCFLRSPMLQAADMLAAVEGVAHAAVAVLGSSFRPLGAVLNTAAVTGLASAISSCAKRAVQLTRAAVAQQFQAAAGIAQVAGAAAAAMYFPAAHN
;
A
#
# COMPACT_ATOMS: atom_id res chain seq x y z
N MET A 1 -12.82 28.15 25.56
CA MET A 1 -11.57 28.12 26.36
C MET A 1 -10.44 28.65 25.51
N ARG A 2 -9.61 29.58 26.01
CA ARG A 2 -8.51 30.16 25.21
C ARG A 2 -7.45 29.09 24.91
N PRO A 3 -6.78 29.09 23.74
CA PRO A 3 -5.78 28.08 23.37
C PRO A 3 -4.69 27.87 24.43
N ALA A 4 -4.14 28.95 24.98
CA ALA A 4 -3.14 28.89 26.05
C ALA A 4 -3.63 28.20 27.34
N GLN A 5 -4.92 28.34 27.67
CA GLN A 5 -5.52 27.70 28.84
C GLN A 5 -5.70 26.19 28.61
N ARG A 6 -6.13 25.79 27.40
CA ARG A 6 -6.18 24.38 26.99
C ARG A 6 -4.80 23.74 27.02
N ALA A 7 -3.78 24.45 26.52
CA ALA A 7 -2.41 23.96 26.51
C ALA A 7 -1.89 23.63 27.92
N ARG A 8 -2.10 24.55 28.87
CA ARG A 8 -1.76 24.33 30.28
C ARG A 8 -2.55 23.18 30.89
N GLN A 9 -3.84 23.03 30.54
CA GLN A 9 -4.66 21.94 31.04
C GLN A 9 -4.20 20.57 30.51
N ALA A 10 -3.83 20.49 29.23
CA ALA A 10 -3.31 19.25 28.63
C ALA A 10 -1.96 18.86 29.25
N GLU A 11 -1.06 19.82 29.43
CA GLU A 11 0.23 19.63 30.09
C GLU A 11 0.08 19.19 31.55
N ASP A 12 -0.78 19.86 32.33
CA ASP A 12 -1.07 19.50 33.72
C ASP A 12 -1.73 18.11 33.84
N ALA A 13 -2.68 17.79 32.96
CA ALA A 13 -3.31 16.47 32.91
C ALA A 13 -2.29 15.37 32.58
N ALA A 14 -1.42 15.59 31.60
CA ALA A 14 -0.35 14.67 31.22
C ALA A 14 0.66 14.45 32.37
N SER A 15 1.11 15.54 33.02
CA SER A 15 2.01 15.47 34.16
C SER A 15 1.40 14.71 35.35
N LYS A 16 0.12 14.98 35.66
CA LYS A 16 -0.62 14.27 36.72
C LYS A 16 -0.84 12.80 36.41
N LEU A 17 -1.10 12.44 35.14
CA LEU A 17 -1.19 11.04 34.72
C LEU A 17 0.15 10.33 34.92
N SER A 18 1.25 10.94 34.47
CA SER A 18 2.61 10.40 34.61
C SER A 18 3.00 10.22 36.09
N SER A 19 2.73 11.22 36.93
CA SER A 19 2.95 11.15 38.38
C SER A 19 2.10 10.06 39.03
N LEU A 20 0.83 9.91 38.63
CA LEU A 20 -0.05 8.87 39.13
C LEU A 20 0.48 7.47 38.77
N VAL A 21 0.86 7.23 37.50
CA VAL A 21 1.39 5.94 37.05
C VAL A 21 2.70 5.56 37.77
N ARG A 22 3.52 6.55 38.12
CA ARG A 22 4.76 6.36 38.90
C ARG A 22 4.53 6.25 40.42
N SER A 23 3.31 6.45 40.90
CA SER A 23 3.02 6.38 42.33
C SER A 23 3.21 4.95 42.86
N PRO A 24 3.63 4.75 44.13
CA PRO A 24 3.80 3.41 44.70
C PRO A 24 2.52 2.55 44.65
N GLN A 25 1.36 3.19 44.76
CA GLN A 25 0.05 2.53 44.72
C GLN A 25 -0.24 1.95 43.34
N VAL A 26 0.00 2.73 42.28
CA VAL A 26 -0.16 2.24 40.90
C VAL A 26 0.96 1.24 40.58
N ALA A 27 2.20 1.48 40.99
CA ALA A 27 3.28 0.50 40.79
C ALA A 27 2.97 -0.86 41.43
N GLN A 28 2.42 -0.87 42.65
CA GLN A 28 1.96 -2.09 43.31
C GLN A 28 0.79 -2.76 42.57
N LEU A 29 -0.15 -1.95 42.05
CA LEU A 29 -1.24 -2.45 41.20
C LEU A 29 -0.72 -3.11 39.92
N LEU A 30 0.23 -2.45 39.23
CA LEU A 30 0.80 -2.90 37.96
C LEU A 30 1.63 -4.19 38.10
N GLN A 31 2.12 -4.50 39.32
CA GLN A 31 2.83 -5.74 39.62
C GLN A 31 1.89 -6.94 39.84
N GLN A 32 0.59 -6.69 40.05
CA GLN A 32 -0.38 -7.75 40.30
C GLN A 32 -1.28 -7.94 39.08
N PRO A 33 -1.61 -9.19 38.73
CA PRO A 33 -2.65 -9.44 37.73
C PRO A 33 -3.97 -8.85 38.22
N VAL A 34 -4.76 -8.27 37.30
CA VAL A 34 -6.09 -7.79 37.66
C VAL A 34 -6.94 -8.97 38.14
N PRO A 35 -7.52 -8.92 39.35
CA PRO A 35 -8.53 -9.90 39.74
C PRO A 35 -9.83 -9.62 38.99
N ALA A 36 -10.62 -10.66 38.71
CA ALA A 36 -11.93 -10.53 38.06
C ALA A 36 -12.87 -9.54 38.78
N GLN A 37 -12.68 -9.36 40.09
CA GLN A 37 -13.33 -8.29 40.86
C GLN A 37 -12.25 -7.45 41.56
N PRO A 38 -11.97 -6.23 41.06
CA PRO A 38 -11.03 -5.33 41.71
C PRO A 38 -11.48 -4.96 43.13
N THR A 39 -10.54 -5.03 44.08
CA THR A 39 -10.78 -4.59 45.47
C THR A 39 -11.16 -3.11 45.51
N ALA A 40 -11.75 -2.63 46.61
CA ALA A 40 -12.13 -1.21 46.74
C ALA A 40 -10.94 -0.25 46.53
N ALA A 41 -9.74 -0.62 47.02
CA ALA A 41 -8.52 0.14 46.80
C ALA A 41 -8.11 0.15 45.32
N GLN A 42 -8.14 -1.00 44.64
CA GLN A 42 -7.85 -1.09 43.20
C GLN A 42 -8.84 -0.28 42.37
N ARG A 43 -10.14 -0.33 42.69
CA ARG A 43 -11.18 0.49 42.03
C ARG A 43 -10.92 1.99 42.19
N ALA A 44 -10.50 2.45 43.38
CA ALA A 44 -10.15 3.85 43.60
C ALA A 44 -8.95 4.29 42.75
N VAL A 45 -7.95 3.42 42.60
CA VAL A 45 -6.79 3.65 41.73
C VAL A 45 -7.22 3.69 40.26
N LEU A 46 -7.97 2.69 39.79
CA LEU A 46 -8.52 2.65 38.43
C LEU A 46 -9.35 3.89 38.12
N ALA A 47 -10.18 4.35 39.06
CA ALA A 47 -11.02 5.54 38.90
C ALA A 47 -10.16 6.81 38.77
N SER A 48 -9.06 6.87 39.53
CA SER A 48 -8.10 7.96 39.43
C SER A 48 -7.40 7.93 38.07
N CYS A 49 -6.95 6.77 37.60
CA CYS A 49 -6.35 6.59 36.28
C CYS A 49 -7.31 7.00 35.15
N SER A 50 -8.53 6.46 35.14
CA SER A 50 -9.53 6.75 34.13
C SER A 50 -9.93 8.24 34.13
N SER A 51 -10.01 8.86 35.32
CA SER A 51 -10.27 10.30 35.45
C SER A 51 -9.14 11.15 34.85
N ARG A 52 -7.87 10.81 35.11
CA ARG A 52 -6.72 11.54 34.53
C ARG A 52 -6.62 11.37 33.02
N LEU A 53 -6.85 10.17 32.51
CA LEU A 53 -6.93 9.91 31.07
C LEU A 53 -8.05 10.72 30.41
N ASN A 54 -9.24 10.77 31.02
CA ASN A 54 -10.38 11.54 30.50
C ASN A 54 -10.12 13.06 30.54
N LEU A 55 -9.44 13.54 31.59
CA LEU A 55 -9.02 14.94 31.68
C LEU A 55 -8.04 15.30 30.56
N LEU A 56 -7.08 14.43 30.27
CA LEU A 56 -6.15 14.60 29.15
C LEU A 56 -6.90 14.62 27.82
N TYR A 57 -7.77 13.62 27.57
CA TYR A 57 -8.60 13.54 26.37
C TYR A 57 -9.43 14.81 26.15
N ARG A 58 -10.12 15.31 27.19
CA ARG A 58 -10.96 16.52 27.12
C ARG A 58 -10.17 17.82 27.00
N ALA A 59 -8.93 17.86 27.49
CA ALA A 59 -8.08 19.04 27.38
C ALA A 59 -7.56 19.23 25.94
N MET A 60 -7.49 18.15 25.16
CA MET A 60 -7.13 18.18 23.75
C MET A 60 -8.28 18.76 22.91
N PRO A 61 -7.99 19.68 21.96
CA PRO A 61 -9.00 20.18 21.03
C PRO A 61 -9.50 19.08 20.09
N ALA A 62 -10.70 19.25 19.52
CA ALA A 62 -11.37 18.32 18.60
C ALA A 62 -10.91 18.42 17.13
N SER A 63 -10.25 19.51 16.75
CA SER A 63 -9.58 19.66 15.44
C SER A 63 -8.60 20.83 15.50
N LEU A 64 -7.69 20.90 14.53
CA LEU A 64 -6.85 22.09 14.32
C LEU A 64 -7.66 23.27 13.78
N SER A 65 -7.36 24.46 14.31
CA SER A 65 -7.80 25.70 13.69
C SER A 65 -7.02 25.92 12.38
N SER A 66 -7.71 26.29 11.30
CA SER A 66 -7.10 26.53 9.97
C SER A 66 -6.15 27.74 9.90
N SER A 67 -6.04 28.53 10.97
CA SER A 67 -5.12 29.66 11.06
C SER A 67 -3.70 29.21 11.38
N SER A 68 -2.69 29.70 10.64
CA SER A 68 -1.26 29.40 10.87
C SER A 68 -0.78 29.69 12.30
N SER A 69 -1.20 30.81 12.89
CA SER A 69 -0.90 31.14 14.30
C SER A 69 -1.52 30.15 15.29
N GLY A 70 -2.65 29.54 14.92
CA GLY A 70 -3.30 28.47 15.66
C GLY A 70 -2.48 27.19 15.63
N THR A 71 -1.93 26.82 14.46
CA THR A 71 -1.07 25.64 14.28
C THR A 71 0.18 25.71 15.17
N GLU A 72 0.88 26.84 15.23
CA GLU A 72 2.07 26.98 16.07
C GLU A 72 1.77 26.84 17.57
N ALA A 73 0.74 27.54 18.06
CA ALA A 73 0.31 27.46 19.46
C ALA A 73 -0.13 26.03 19.82
N PHE A 74 -0.79 25.36 18.88
CA PHE A 74 -1.21 23.98 19.01
C PHE A 74 -0.02 23.02 19.04
N MET A 75 0.97 23.20 18.17
CA MET A 75 2.21 22.41 18.17
C MET A 75 2.99 22.57 19.47
N GLN A 76 3.04 23.78 20.01
CA GLN A 76 3.64 24.02 21.31
C GLN A 76 2.90 23.29 22.44
N MET A 77 1.57 23.21 22.36
CA MET A 77 0.75 22.42 23.28
C MET A 77 1.10 20.93 23.19
N LEU A 78 1.12 20.35 21.98
CA LEU A 78 1.46 18.94 21.79
C LEU A 78 2.88 18.63 22.26
N ARG A 79 3.86 19.49 21.94
CA ARG A 79 5.25 19.33 22.39
C ARG A 79 5.35 19.28 23.92
N ARG A 80 4.66 20.18 24.63
CA ARG A 80 4.65 20.19 26.10
C ARG A 80 3.92 18.99 26.69
N ALA A 81 2.75 18.65 26.14
CA ALA A 81 1.97 17.50 26.60
C ALA A 81 2.75 16.21 26.40
N LEU A 82 3.26 15.92 25.19
CA LEU A 82 4.06 14.72 24.89
C LEU A 82 5.37 14.68 25.68
N GLY A 83 5.97 15.83 26.00
CA GLY A 83 7.13 15.93 26.88
C GLY A 83 6.90 15.38 28.30
N GLN A 84 5.64 15.32 28.76
CA GLN A 84 5.27 14.70 30.05
C GLN A 84 5.04 13.18 29.96
N GLN A 85 5.32 12.57 28.81
CA GLN A 85 5.13 11.14 28.52
C GLN A 85 3.70 10.59 28.74
N PRO A 86 2.63 11.29 28.32
CA PRO A 86 1.27 10.82 28.49
C PRO A 86 0.99 9.53 27.71
N THR A 87 1.57 9.38 26.52
CA THR A 87 1.39 8.20 25.68
C THR A 87 2.02 6.98 26.33
N HIS A 88 3.22 7.12 26.89
CA HIS A 88 3.86 6.05 27.65
C HIS A 88 3.03 5.67 28.88
N SER A 89 2.54 6.66 29.63
CA SER A 89 1.73 6.44 30.83
C SER A 89 0.40 5.73 30.52
N ALA A 90 -0.28 6.15 29.46
CA ALA A 90 -1.47 5.48 28.96
C ALA A 90 -1.14 4.07 28.45
N GLY A 91 -0.06 3.92 27.69
CA GLY A 91 0.44 2.65 27.18
C GLY A 91 0.76 1.65 28.28
N VAL A 92 1.39 2.06 29.39
CA VAL A 92 1.70 1.18 30.54
C VAL A 92 0.42 0.65 31.18
N LEU A 93 -0.60 1.50 31.35
CA LEU A 93 -1.90 1.09 31.87
C LEU A 93 -2.59 0.10 30.92
N LEU A 94 -2.56 0.37 29.62
CA LEU A 94 -3.15 -0.51 28.60
C LEU A 94 -2.41 -1.85 28.52
N ALA A 95 -1.07 -1.83 28.52
CA ALA A 95 -0.23 -3.02 28.51
C ALA A 95 -0.45 -3.89 29.76
N TRP A 96 -0.63 -3.27 30.93
CA TRP A 96 -0.99 -3.99 32.15
C TRP A 96 -2.36 -4.67 32.05
N LEU A 97 -3.38 -3.98 31.54
CA LEU A 97 -4.70 -4.58 31.30
C LEU A 97 -4.60 -5.77 30.33
N GLN A 98 -3.68 -5.71 29.37
CA GLN A 98 -3.44 -6.75 28.37
C GLN A 98 -2.66 -7.97 28.89
N GLN A 99 -2.08 -7.92 30.10
CA GLN A 99 -1.46 -9.10 30.73
C GLN A 99 -2.51 -10.19 31.06
N GLN A 100 -3.79 -9.83 31.15
CA GLN A 100 -4.93 -10.71 31.41
C GLN A 100 -5.96 -10.58 30.27
N PRO A 101 -5.60 -10.94 29.02
CA PRO A 101 -6.39 -10.53 27.87
C PRO A 101 -7.75 -11.23 27.81
N GLN A 102 -7.90 -12.41 28.43
CA GLN A 102 -9.20 -13.08 28.58
C GLN A 102 -10.15 -12.32 29.52
N GLN A 103 -9.65 -11.81 30.65
CA GLN A 103 -10.46 -11.02 31.57
C GLN A 103 -10.83 -9.68 30.94
N LEU A 104 -9.87 -9.01 30.30
CA LEU A 104 -10.12 -7.76 29.59
C LEU A 104 -11.15 -7.95 28.47
N ALA A 105 -11.03 -9.02 27.69
CA ALA A 105 -11.99 -9.32 26.64
C ALA A 105 -13.40 -9.53 27.22
N ALA A 106 -13.54 -10.37 28.27
CA ALA A 106 -14.82 -10.58 28.97
C ALA A 106 -15.42 -9.28 29.53
N ALA A 107 -14.57 -8.42 30.09
CA ALA A 107 -14.95 -7.11 30.62
C ALA A 107 -15.49 -6.19 29.50
N LEU A 108 -14.80 -6.16 28.35
CA LEU A 108 -15.20 -5.35 27.20
C LEU A 108 -16.54 -5.79 26.57
N GLN A 109 -16.91 -7.07 26.67
CA GLN A 109 -18.21 -7.55 26.17
C GLN A 109 -19.39 -6.90 26.92
N GLY A 110 -19.19 -6.51 28.18
CA GLY A 110 -20.22 -5.94 29.05
C GLY A 110 -20.52 -4.45 28.85
N VAL A 111 -19.74 -3.74 28.01
CA VAL A 111 -19.72 -2.25 27.95
C VAL A 111 -20.93 -1.62 27.23
N LEU A 112 -21.79 -2.42 26.63
CA LEU A 112 -22.58 -2.01 25.48
C LEU A 112 -23.68 -0.96 25.61
N SER A 113 -24.21 -0.67 26.79
CA SER A 113 -25.48 0.05 26.83
C SER A 113 -25.60 1.11 27.91
N ILE A 114 -24.67 1.14 28.84
CA ILE A 114 -24.73 2.02 30.01
C ILE A 114 -23.32 2.54 30.21
N GLY A 115 -23.13 3.84 29.97
CA GLY A 115 -21.84 4.50 29.86
C GLY A 115 -20.76 3.97 30.81
N VAL A 116 -19.53 3.91 30.29
CA VAL A 116 -18.39 3.26 30.95
C VAL A 116 -18.21 3.77 32.39
N GLN A 117 -18.43 2.89 33.37
CA GLN A 117 -18.36 3.27 34.79
C GLN A 117 -16.92 3.58 35.21
N PRO A 118 -16.65 4.76 35.80
CA PRO A 118 -15.33 5.06 36.35
C PRO A 118 -14.88 4.02 37.39
N GLY A 119 -13.60 3.67 37.41
CA GLY A 119 -13.06 2.68 38.35
C GLY A 119 -13.09 1.23 37.88
N THR A 120 -13.48 1.00 36.63
CA THR A 120 -13.45 -0.30 35.96
C THR A 120 -12.23 -0.41 35.05
N THR A 121 -11.84 -1.65 34.71
CA THR A 121 -10.75 -1.91 33.75
C THR A 121 -11.10 -1.42 32.35
N GLU A 122 -12.37 -1.53 31.98
CA GLU A 122 -13.00 -1.10 30.75
C GLU A 122 -12.90 0.42 30.63
N ALA A 123 -13.16 1.17 31.71
CA ALA A 123 -12.96 2.63 31.73
C ALA A 123 -11.53 3.03 31.40
N VAL A 124 -10.56 2.37 32.02
CA VAL A 124 -9.14 2.67 31.78
C VAL A 124 -8.77 2.29 30.34
N TRP A 125 -9.24 1.15 29.83
CA TRP A 125 -9.01 0.73 28.46
C TRP A 125 -9.61 1.69 27.43
N CYS A 126 -10.93 1.92 27.49
CA CYS A 126 -11.66 2.74 26.54
C CYS A 126 -11.10 4.16 26.46
N ILE A 127 -10.91 4.80 27.62
CA ILE A 127 -10.44 6.19 27.69
C ILE A 127 -8.93 6.25 27.35
N GLY A 128 -8.16 5.22 27.70
CA GLY A 128 -6.75 5.10 27.31
C GLY A 128 -6.59 5.03 25.79
N MET A 129 -7.35 4.15 25.14
CA MET A 129 -7.36 4.03 23.67
C MET A 129 -7.78 5.35 23.00
N GLN A 130 -8.83 6.00 23.50
CA GLN A 130 -9.27 7.31 23.01
C GLN A 130 -8.21 8.39 23.18
N ALA A 131 -7.50 8.44 24.31
CA ALA A 131 -6.44 9.41 24.53
C ALA A 131 -5.27 9.20 23.56
N VAL A 132 -4.88 7.94 23.30
CA VAL A 132 -3.83 7.60 22.32
C VAL A 132 -4.28 7.95 20.90
N ALA A 133 -5.48 7.53 20.49
CA ALA A 133 -6.05 7.86 19.18
C ALA A 133 -6.05 9.37 18.95
N ARG A 134 -6.55 10.13 19.95
CA ARG A 134 -6.67 11.57 19.88
C ARG A 134 -5.32 12.26 19.73
N LEU A 135 -4.28 11.81 20.44
CA LEU A 135 -2.93 12.35 20.27
C LEU A 135 -2.38 12.09 18.86
N ALA A 136 -2.62 10.90 18.30
CA ALA A 136 -2.19 10.55 16.96
C ALA A 136 -2.93 11.35 15.88
N GLU A 137 -4.26 11.46 15.97
CA GLU A 137 -5.10 12.30 15.08
C GLU A 137 -4.63 13.75 15.07
N LEU A 138 -4.34 14.31 16.25
CA LEU A 138 -3.88 15.68 16.38
C LEU A 138 -2.49 15.91 15.74
N LEU A 139 -1.61 14.92 15.77
CA LEU A 139 -0.35 14.98 15.03
C LEU A 139 -0.57 14.83 13.52
N LEU A 140 -1.49 13.95 13.11
CA LEU A 140 -1.84 13.72 11.70
C LEU A 140 -2.45 14.98 11.07
N ASP A 141 -3.37 15.65 11.76
CA ASP A 141 -3.94 16.93 11.34
C ASP A 141 -2.84 18.00 11.14
N CYS A 142 -1.81 17.98 11.98
CA CYS A 142 -0.66 18.88 11.84
C CYS A 142 0.21 18.54 10.63
N CYS A 143 0.39 17.25 10.29
CA CYS A 143 1.03 16.84 9.04
C CYS A 143 0.25 17.36 7.83
N ALA A 144 -1.08 17.27 7.87
CA ALA A 144 -1.96 17.68 6.78
C ALA A 144 -2.01 19.21 6.56
N ALA A 145 -1.67 20.02 7.58
CA ALA A 145 -1.71 21.48 7.50
C ALA A 145 -0.64 22.10 6.56
N LYS A 146 0.27 21.30 5.97
CA LYS A 146 1.25 21.69 4.92
C LYS A 146 2.14 22.91 5.21
N SER A 147 2.26 23.32 6.47
CA SER A 147 3.22 24.36 6.85
C SER A 147 4.62 23.75 6.86
N SER A 148 5.48 24.14 5.90
CA SER A 148 6.83 23.60 5.74
C SER A 148 7.72 23.76 6.97
N SER A 149 7.46 24.77 7.81
CA SER A 149 8.18 24.96 9.08
C SER A 149 7.75 23.98 10.18
N CYS A 150 6.56 23.38 10.05
CA CYS A 150 5.95 22.54 11.07
C CYS A 150 6.25 21.06 10.86
N THR A 151 6.34 20.60 9.61
CA THR A 151 6.41 19.17 9.26
C THR A 151 7.54 18.42 9.97
N ALA A 152 8.75 18.97 10.02
CA ALA A 152 9.88 18.36 10.72
C ALA A 152 9.63 18.22 12.23
N THR A 153 9.05 19.25 12.86
CA THR A 153 8.68 19.18 14.29
C THR A 153 7.58 18.15 14.55
N VAL A 154 6.57 18.07 13.68
CA VAL A 154 5.50 17.06 13.82
C VAL A 154 6.10 15.67 13.71
N ALA A 155 6.97 15.45 12.74
CA ALA A 155 7.64 14.18 12.54
C ALA A 155 8.50 13.76 13.76
N GLU A 156 9.24 14.69 14.38
CA GLU A 156 9.95 14.44 15.64
C GLU A 156 8.99 14.06 16.79
N LEU A 157 7.84 14.74 16.91
CA LEU A 157 6.83 14.41 17.91
C LEU A 157 6.17 13.06 17.65
N THR A 158 5.95 12.69 16.39
CA THR A 158 5.49 11.35 15.98
C THR A 158 6.48 10.28 16.40
N VAL A 159 7.79 10.49 16.17
CA VAL A 159 8.84 9.57 16.62
C VAL A 159 8.81 9.45 18.14
N ASN A 160 8.70 10.56 18.86
CA ASN A 160 8.63 10.56 20.32
C ASN A 160 7.41 9.78 20.84
N MET A 161 6.23 10.01 20.26
CA MET A 161 5.02 9.27 20.60
C MET A 161 5.16 7.77 20.30
N THR A 162 5.76 7.42 19.17
CA THR A 162 6.00 6.02 18.77
C THR A 162 6.96 5.32 19.74
N GLN A 163 8.04 6.00 20.12
CA GLN A 163 8.99 5.50 21.12
C GLN A 163 8.32 5.27 22.48
N GLN A 164 7.43 6.17 22.90
CA GLN A 164 6.66 6.02 24.13
C GLN A 164 5.74 4.79 24.10
N LEU A 165 5.07 4.53 22.97
CA LEU A 165 4.25 3.33 22.78
C LEU A 165 5.09 2.05 22.82
N LEU A 166 6.22 2.03 22.11
CA LEU A 166 7.18 0.92 22.13
C LEU A 166 7.66 0.61 23.55
N GLN A 167 8.13 1.63 24.28
CA GLN A 167 8.63 1.49 25.64
C GLN A 167 7.57 1.03 26.64
N SER A 168 6.28 1.29 26.35
CA SER A 168 5.19 0.84 27.19
C SER A 168 4.81 -0.62 26.98
N GLY A 169 5.23 -1.24 25.87
CA GLY A 169 4.85 -2.61 25.49
C GLY A 169 3.40 -2.75 25.00
N VAL A 170 2.65 -1.65 24.82
CA VAL A 170 1.22 -1.72 24.45
C VAL A 170 1.00 -2.27 23.03
N LEU A 171 1.93 -2.04 22.11
CA LEU A 171 1.77 -2.45 20.70
C LEU A 171 1.72 -3.98 20.56
N SER A 172 2.52 -4.72 21.32
CA SER A 172 2.46 -6.19 21.34
C SER A 172 1.23 -6.70 22.08
N GLY A 173 0.77 -6.00 23.11
CA GLY A 173 -0.47 -6.36 23.81
C GLY A 173 -1.73 -6.16 22.95
N TRP A 174 -1.73 -5.17 22.04
CA TRP A 174 -2.81 -4.97 21.08
C TRP A 174 -2.99 -6.15 20.15
N THR A 175 -1.90 -6.79 19.74
CA THR A 175 -1.99 -7.89 18.78
C THR A 175 -2.61 -9.14 19.36
N GLU A 176 -2.23 -9.47 20.60
CA GLU A 176 -2.82 -10.60 21.32
C GLU A 176 -4.28 -10.34 21.69
N LEU A 177 -4.62 -9.10 22.08
CA LEU A 177 -6.01 -8.74 22.39
C LEU A 177 -6.91 -8.83 21.15
N ALA A 178 -6.48 -8.30 20.00
CA ALA A 178 -7.24 -8.40 18.74
C ALA A 178 -7.55 -9.85 18.40
N LYS A 179 -6.51 -10.70 18.45
CA LYS A 179 -6.62 -12.13 18.16
C LYS A 179 -7.61 -12.82 19.10
N LEU A 180 -7.57 -12.52 20.40
CA LEU A 180 -8.48 -13.10 21.38
C LEU A 180 -9.93 -12.64 21.19
N LEU A 181 -10.16 -11.35 20.93
CA LEU A 181 -11.49 -10.82 20.62
C LEU A 181 -12.07 -11.48 19.36
N LEU A 182 -11.25 -11.65 18.32
CA LEU A 182 -11.63 -12.36 17.09
C LEU A 182 -11.92 -13.85 17.35
N GLN A 183 -11.11 -14.52 18.17
CA GLN A 183 -11.32 -15.93 18.54
C GLN A 183 -12.57 -16.13 19.39
N GLN A 184 -12.83 -15.26 20.37
CA GLN A 184 -14.04 -15.31 21.19
C GLN A 184 -15.29 -15.14 20.34
N ARG A 185 -15.27 -14.21 19.38
CA ARG A 185 -16.34 -14.03 18.40
C ARG A 185 -16.61 -15.31 17.60
N GLN A 186 -15.58 -16.05 17.20
CA GLN A 186 -15.75 -17.32 16.49
C GLN A 186 -16.34 -18.42 17.38
N GLN A 187 -16.01 -18.42 18.68
CA GLN A 187 -16.45 -19.43 19.64
C GLN A 187 -17.87 -19.22 20.18
N GLN A 188 -18.41 -17.98 20.14
CA GLN A 188 -19.72 -17.63 20.69
C GLN A 188 -20.72 -17.16 19.61
N PRO A 189 -21.14 -18.02 18.66
CA PRO A 189 -22.08 -17.63 17.62
C PRO A 189 -23.49 -17.30 18.15
N SER A 190 -23.89 -17.88 19.28
CA SER A 190 -25.24 -17.74 19.86
C SER A 190 -25.41 -16.55 20.80
N SER A 191 -24.32 -15.93 21.26
CA SER A 191 -24.33 -14.78 22.16
C SER A 191 -23.52 -13.63 21.58
N ARG A 192 -23.73 -13.32 20.30
CA ARG A 192 -23.16 -12.12 19.67
C ARG A 192 -23.72 -10.89 20.36
N CYS A 193 -23.06 -10.46 21.42
CA CYS A 193 -23.27 -9.16 22.01
C CYS A 193 -22.60 -8.13 21.09
N GLU A 194 -23.31 -7.05 20.76
CA GLU A 194 -22.80 -5.88 20.03
C GLU A 194 -21.40 -5.33 20.51
N GLY A 195 -20.92 -5.72 21.70
CA GLY A 195 -19.81 -5.09 22.43
C GLY A 195 -18.45 -5.58 21.99
N ASP A 196 -18.41 -6.82 21.51
CA ASP A 196 -17.20 -7.44 20.97
C ASP A 196 -16.68 -6.65 19.76
N TRP A 197 -17.60 -6.10 18.96
CA TRP A 197 -17.28 -5.31 17.77
C TRP A 197 -16.65 -3.98 18.12
N TRP A 198 -17.18 -3.30 19.13
CA TRP A 198 -16.74 -1.94 19.46
C TRP A 198 -15.28 -1.92 19.91
N ALA A 199 -14.85 -2.90 20.71
CA ALA A 199 -13.46 -3.00 21.13
C ALA A 199 -12.51 -3.26 19.94
N LEU A 200 -12.90 -4.16 19.02
CA LEU A 200 -12.14 -4.42 17.79
C LEU A 200 -12.08 -3.19 16.87
N LEU A 201 -13.21 -2.51 16.66
CA LEU A 201 -13.27 -1.28 15.88
C LEU A 201 -12.36 -0.21 16.45
N ARG A 202 -12.41 0.01 17.77
CA ARG A 202 -11.55 0.99 18.43
C ARG A 202 -10.07 0.65 18.29
N LEU A 203 -9.74 -0.64 18.33
CA LEU A 203 -8.38 -1.12 18.16
C LEU A 203 -7.88 -0.86 16.73
N PHE A 204 -8.68 -1.22 15.72
CA PHE A 204 -8.37 -0.97 14.31
C PHE A 204 -8.30 0.53 13.99
N GLU A 205 -9.17 1.35 14.57
CA GLU A 205 -9.10 2.82 14.44
C GLU A 205 -7.76 3.38 14.95
N VAL A 206 -7.28 2.93 16.11
CA VAL A 206 -5.96 3.35 16.62
C VAL A 206 -4.83 2.87 15.71
N MET A 207 -4.86 1.61 15.26
CA MET A 207 -3.85 1.09 14.33
C MET A 207 -3.84 1.88 13.02
N HIS A 208 -5.02 2.15 12.46
CA HIS A 208 -5.19 2.94 11.25
C HIS A 208 -4.53 4.32 11.38
N THR A 209 -4.89 5.07 12.43
CA THR A 209 -4.35 6.41 12.68
C THR A 209 -2.84 6.41 12.89
N LEU A 210 -2.28 5.36 13.52
CA LEU A 210 -0.84 5.24 13.69
C LEU A 210 -0.10 5.00 12.37
N PHE A 211 -0.61 4.12 11.50
CA PHE A 211 -0.01 3.89 10.19
C PHE A 211 -0.05 5.15 9.32
N ASP A 212 -1.19 5.85 9.24
CA ASP A 212 -1.27 7.13 8.53
C ASP A 212 -0.29 8.17 9.09
N LEU A 213 -0.19 8.25 10.42
CA LEU A 213 0.74 9.15 11.09
C LEU A 213 2.20 8.82 10.74
N TRP A 214 2.57 7.53 10.71
CA TRP A 214 3.91 7.09 10.33
C TRP A 214 4.19 7.35 8.85
N SER A 215 3.26 7.02 7.94
CA SER A 215 3.38 7.32 6.50
C SER A 215 3.65 8.80 6.25
N GLY A 216 2.93 9.67 6.97
CA GLY A 216 3.12 11.12 6.87
C GLY A 216 4.42 11.63 7.47
N ALA A 217 4.94 10.98 8.52
CA ALA A 217 6.13 11.44 9.23
C ALA A 217 7.46 10.95 8.64
N VAL A 218 7.51 9.69 8.18
CA VAL A 218 8.71 9.01 7.68
C VAL A 218 9.51 9.84 6.65
N PRO A 219 8.90 10.47 5.62
CA PRO A 219 9.63 11.27 4.64
C PRO A 219 10.38 12.48 5.21
N TYR A 220 9.97 12.99 6.38
CA TYR A 220 10.57 14.18 6.99
C TYR A 220 11.66 13.86 8.01
N VAL A 221 11.68 12.63 8.54
CA VAL A 221 12.68 12.16 9.53
C VAL A 221 13.20 10.76 9.18
N PRO A 222 13.80 10.57 7.99
CA PRO A 222 14.22 9.24 7.53
C PRO A 222 15.20 8.54 8.47
N SER A 223 16.01 9.30 9.23
CA SER A 223 16.92 8.76 10.25
C SER A 223 16.23 8.06 11.43
N HIS A 224 14.92 8.27 11.59
CA HIS A 224 14.11 7.63 12.64
C HIS A 224 13.17 6.56 12.08
N ALA A 225 13.33 6.16 10.81
CA ALA A 225 12.53 5.10 10.21
C ALA A 225 12.66 3.78 11.00
N THR A 226 13.83 3.49 11.60
CA THR A 226 14.04 2.33 12.47
C THR A 226 13.02 2.23 13.61
N THR A 227 12.73 3.34 14.28
CA THR A 227 11.74 3.39 15.37
C THR A 227 10.34 3.07 14.87
N MET A 228 9.95 3.59 13.71
CA MET A 228 8.62 3.35 13.14
C MET A 228 8.51 1.91 12.60
N VAL A 229 9.55 1.38 11.97
CA VAL A 229 9.64 -0.02 11.54
C VAL A 229 9.50 -0.97 12.73
N ALA A 230 10.23 -0.72 13.82
CA ALA A 230 10.16 -1.53 15.03
C ALA A 230 8.75 -1.52 15.67
N ALA A 231 8.05 -0.39 15.60
CA ALA A 231 6.66 -0.28 16.09
C ALA A 231 5.65 -0.96 15.16
N ALA A 232 5.84 -0.83 13.84
CA ALA A 232 4.92 -1.34 12.83
C ALA A 232 5.02 -2.86 12.65
N LEU A 233 6.22 -3.44 12.77
CA LEU A 233 6.49 -4.86 12.51
C LEU A 233 5.51 -5.82 13.22
N PRO A 234 5.32 -5.77 14.55
CA PRO A 234 4.39 -6.68 15.22
C PRO A 234 2.94 -6.49 14.78
N LEU A 235 2.54 -5.26 14.45
CA LEU A 235 1.19 -4.96 13.95
C LEU A 235 0.98 -5.57 12.56
N LEU A 236 1.94 -5.37 11.65
CA LEU A 236 1.92 -5.91 10.28
C LEU A 236 1.88 -7.45 10.28
N GLN A 237 2.68 -8.09 11.12
CA GLN A 237 2.69 -9.54 11.28
C GLN A 237 1.31 -10.10 11.68
N GLN A 238 0.57 -9.35 12.48
CA GLN A 238 -0.70 -9.81 13.06
C GLN A 238 -1.91 -9.46 12.21
N LEU A 239 -1.85 -8.40 11.40
CA LEU A 239 -2.87 -8.11 10.39
C LEU A 239 -3.10 -9.29 9.44
N HIS A 240 -2.03 -10.01 9.08
CA HIS A 240 -2.16 -11.25 8.31
C HIS A 240 -2.99 -12.32 9.04
N CYS A 241 -2.79 -12.48 10.34
CA CYS A 241 -3.52 -13.44 11.15
C CYS A 241 -5.01 -13.08 11.28
N TYR A 242 -5.35 -11.79 11.40
CA TYR A 242 -6.74 -11.36 11.58
C TYR A 242 -7.60 -11.68 10.36
N GLY A 243 -7.05 -11.56 9.15
CA GLY A 243 -7.78 -11.88 7.93
C GLY A 243 -8.32 -13.31 7.91
N ARG A 244 -7.55 -14.27 8.45
CA ARG A 244 -8.00 -15.67 8.59
C ARG A 244 -9.11 -15.83 9.63
N LEU A 245 -9.09 -15.03 10.69
CA LEU A 245 -10.09 -15.09 11.75
C LEU A 245 -11.38 -14.34 11.39
N LEU A 246 -11.26 -13.30 10.58
CA LEU A 246 -12.39 -12.52 10.09
C LEU A 246 -13.07 -13.19 8.89
N ALA A 247 -12.39 -14.09 8.17
CA ALA A 247 -12.93 -14.77 7.00
C ALA A 247 -14.32 -15.34 7.30
N PRO A 248 -15.35 -15.00 6.50
CA PRO A 248 -16.73 -15.38 6.77
C PRO A 248 -16.90 -16.89 6.62
N GLY A 249 -16.64 -17.64 7.69
CA GLY A 249 -17.00 -19.04 7.83
C GLY A 249 -18.52 -19.27 7.73
N SER A 250 -19.33 -18.22 7.60
CA SER A 250 -20.78 -18.25 7.61
C SER A 250 -21.46 -18.03 6.27
N ALA A 251 -20.78 -17.70 5.15
CA ALA A 251 -21.50 -17.50 3.88
C ALA A 251 -22.14 -18.82 3.39
N ALA A 252 -21.40 -19.93 3.48
CA ALA A 252 -21.94 -21.26 3.18
C ALA A 252 -22.98 -21.73 4.22
N ALA A 253 -22.82 -21.35 5.50
CA ALA A 253 -23.77 -21.70 6.55
C ALA A 253 -25.07 -20.86 6.50
N ALA A 254 -24.99 -19.59 6.07
CA ALA A 254 -26.13 -18.69 5.93
C ALA A 254 -26.98 -19.04 4.70
N ALA A 255 -26.37 -19.52 3.61
CA ALA A 255 -27.11 -20.05 2.48
C ALA A 255 -27.95 -21.30 2.83
N ALA A 256 -27.58 -22.02 3.90
CA ALA A 256 -28.30 -23.19 4.40
C ALA A 256 -29.39 -22.85 5.46
N ALA A 257 -29.40 -21.63 6.00
CA ALA A 257 -30.33 -21.22 7.04
C ALA A 257 -31.59 -20.58 6.42
N GLY A 258 -32.78 -21.12 6.75
CA GLY A 258 -34.07 -20.68 6.18
C GLY A 258 -34.44 -19.21 6.43
N SER A 259 -35.50 -18.73 5.77
CA SER A 259 -35.86 -17.29 5.65
C SER A 259 -36.02 -16.52 6.97
N ALA A 260 -36.51 -17.15 8.04
CA ALA A 260 -36.65 -16.50 9.35
C ALA A 260 -35.30 -16.25 10.05
N ALA A 261 -34.29 -17.11 9.80
CA ALA A 261 -32.93 -16.88 10.26
C ALA A 261 -32.24 -15.76 9.46
N ALA A 262 -32.69 -15.51 8.22
CA ALA A 262 -32.13 -14.47 7.37
C ALA A 262 -32.44 -13.05 7.88
N GLU A 263 -33.61 -12.83 8.47
CA GLU A 263 -34.03 -11.52 9.00
C GLU A 263 -33.28 -11.17 10.30
N ALA A 264 -33.17 -12.11 11.24
CA ALA A 264 -32.33 -11.95 12.44
C ALA A 264 -30.84 -11.82 12.09
N ALA A 265 -30.39 -12.46 11.00
CA ALA A 265 -29.04 -12.30 10.50
C ALA A 265 -28.80 -10.93 9.82
N ALA A 266 -29.83 -10.18 9.45
CA ALA A 266 -29.67 -8.89 8.77
C ALA A 266 -29.23 -7.78 9.73
N THR A 267 -29.76 -7.73 10.96
CA THR A 267 -29.33 -6.76 11.98
C THR A 267 -27.91 -7.04 12.50
N ASP A 268 -27.54 -8.31 12.62
CA ASP A 268 -26.19 -8.73 13.05
C ASP A 268 -25.11 -8.53 11.95
N ARG A 269 -25.51 -8.31 10.69
CA ARG A 269 -24.56 -8.02 9.59
C ARG A 269 -23.88 -6.66 9.75
N SER A 270 -24.58 -5.64 10.27
CA SER A 270 -24.06 -4.26 10.33
C SER A 270 -22.73 -4.17 11.08
N GLY A 271 -22.63 -4.76 12.28
CA GLY A 271 -21.41 -4.70 13.09
C GLY A 271 -20.25 -5.50 12.49
N SER A 272 -20.54 -6.67 11.91
CA SER A 272 -19.51 -7.48 11.24
C SER A 272 -18.92 -6.77 10.02
N GLU A 273 -19.77 -6.09 9.25
CA GLU A 273 -19.37 -5.32 8.07
C GLU A 273 -18.52 -4.11 8.46
N GLU A 274 -18.88 -3.39 9.52
CA GLU A 274 -18.05 -2.31 10.06
C GLU A 274 -16.66 -2.79 10.49
N VAL A 275 -16.56 -3.94 11.17
CA VAL A 275 -15.26 -4.49 11.62
C VAL A 275 -14.41 -4.94 10.44
N TRP A 276 -15.03 -5.59 9.46
CA TRP A 276 -14.37 -5.94 8.21
C TRP A 276 -13.88 -4.69 7.48
N SER A 277 -14.71 -3.66 7.47
CA SER A 277 -14.41 -2.39 6.85
C SER A 277 -13.20 -1.71 7.53
N ALA A 278 -13.20 -1.64 8.86
CA ALA A 278 -12.09 -1.10 9.62
C ALA A 278 -10.80 -1.92 9.40
N TYR A 279 -10.88 -3.24 9.33
CA TYR A 279 -9.74 -4.11 9.04
C TYR A 279 -9.10 -3.80 7.67
N ASN A 280 -9.92 -3.74 6.62
CA ASN A 280 -9.45 -3.42 5.26
C ASN A 280 -8.81 -2.02 5.20
N MET A 281 -9.38 -1.05 5.92
CA MET A 281 -8.78 0.28 6.05
C MET A 281 -7.40 0.24 6.69
N VAL A 282 -7.23 -0.54 7.77
CA VAL A 282 -5.90 -0.73 8.40
C VAL A 282 -4.92 -1.37 7.43
N GLN A 283 -5.34 -2.38 6.65
CA GLN A 283 -4.47 -2.99 5.63
C GLN A 283 -4.01 -1.97 4.58
N LEU A 284 -4.93 -1.13 4.09
CA LEU A 284 -4.62 -0.15 3.06
C LEU A 284 -3.62 0.91 3.54
N VAL A 285 -3.81 1.48 4.75
CA VAL A 285 -2.85 2.44 5.32
C VAL A 285 -1.50 1.79 5.68
N SER A 286 -1.53 0.51 6.06
CA SER A 286 -0.30 -0.27 6.29
C SER A 286 0.49 -0.45 4.99
N GLY A 287 -0.20 -0.71 3.89
CA GLY A 287 0.41 -0.78 2.55
C GLY A 287 1.05 0.55 2.14
N ASP A 288 0.38 1.68 2.36
CA ASP A 288 0.96 3.00 2.09
C ASP A 288 2.21 3.24 2.93
N PHE A 289 2.20 2.90 4.22
CA PHE A 289 3.39 3.02 5.07
C PHE A 289 4.58 2.22 4.54
N VAL A 290 4.36 0.94 4.21
CA VAL A 290 5.39 0.07 3.61
C VAL A 290 5.86 0.65 2.27
N TYR A 291 4.95 1.23 1.51
CA TYR A 291 5.27 1.92 0.27
C TYR A 291 6.19 3.12 0.45
N GLN A 292 5.89 4.01 1.40
CA GLN A 292 6.74 5.16 1.69
C GLN A 292 8.15 4.71 2.09
N LEU A 293 8.28 3.67 2.91
CA LEU A 293 9.58 3.10 3.29
C LEU A 293 10.34 2.53 2.08
N GLY A 294 9.67 1.75 1.24
CA GLY A 294 10.25 1.20 0.01
C GLY A 294 10.74 2.31 -0.93
N ARG A 295 9.97 3.39 -1.07
CA ARG A 295 10.37 4.56 -1.87
C ARG A 295 11.64 5.22 -1.32
N LEU A 296 11.70 5.51 -0.02
CA LEU A 296 12.88 6.13 0.60
C LEU A 296 14.12 5.24 0.50
N PHE A 297 13.95 3.92 0.68
CA PHE A 297 15.00 2.93 0.51
C PHE A 297 15.57 2.97 -0.91
N MET A 298 14.71 2.93 -1.92
CA MET A 298 15.11 2.97 -3.34
C MET A 298 15.77 4.31 -3.72
N GLN A 299 15.36 5.40 -3.08
CA GLN A 299 15.96 6.73 -3.25
C GLN A 299 17.24 6.94 -2.44
N GLN A 300 17.70 5.93 -1.69
CA GLN A 300 18.87 6.02 -0.80
C GLN A 300 18.79 7.17 0.20
N GLN A 301 17.58 7.52 0.65
CA GLN A 301 17.36 8.59 1.63
C GLN A 301 17.44 8.11 3.08
N LEU A 302 17.55 6.80 3.28
CA LEU A 302 17.73 6.17 4.59
C LEU A 302 19.22 6.07 4.92
N ASP A 303 19.58 6.27 6.18
CA ASP A 303 20.92 5.91 6.66
C ASP A 303 21.13 4.38 6.62
N SER A 304 22.37 3.91 6.76
CA SER A 304 22.69 2.49 6.63
C SER A 304 21.94 1.59 7.62
N GLY A 305 21.68 2.06 8.84
CA GLY A 305 20.94 1.30 9.86
C GLY A 305 19.46 1.22 9.52
N ALA A 306 18.85 2.37 9.20
CA ALA A 306 17.46 2.46 8.75
C ALA A 306 17.21 1.66 7.47
N ALA A 307 18.14 1.70 6.51
CA ALA A 307 18.05 0.94 5.28
C ALA A 307 18.05 -0.58 5.54
N ALA A 308 18.90 -1.07 6.45
CA ALA A 308 18.94 -2.49 6.81
C ALA A 308 17.64 -2.96 7.47
N GLU A 309 17.09 -2.19 8.41
CA GLU A 309 15.82 -2.51 9.08
C GLU A 309 14.64 -2.47 8.10
N VAL A 310 14.59 -1.46 7.22
CA VAL A 310 13.56 -1.38 6.16
C VAL A 310 13.69 -2.55 5.19
N ASN A 311 14.91 -2.91 4.80
CA ASN A 311 15.14 -4.08 3.96
C ASN A 311 14.66 -5.37 4.63
N SER A 312 14.93 -5.54 5.93
CA SER A 312 14.41 -6.67 6.72
C SER A 312 12.89 -6.69 6.72
N LEU A 313 12.24 -5.55 7.01
CA LEU A 313 10.78 -5.42 6.99
C LEU A 313 10.19 -5.75 5.61
N LEU A 314 10.79 -5.25 4.53
CA LEU A 314 10.31 -5.52 3.17
C LEU A 314 10.44 -7.00 2.78
N CYS A 315 11.37 -7.73 3.40
CA CYS A 315 11.53 -9.18 3.24
C CYS A 315 10.61 -10.00 4.17
N GLU A 316 9.92 -9.38 5.12
CA GLU A 316 9.03 -10.11 6.03
C GLU A 316 7.85 -10.75 5.26
N PRO A 317 7.56 -12.05 5.47
CA PRO A 317 6.50 -12.74 4.74
C PRO A 317 5.11 -12.10 4.92
N ALA A 318 4.82 -11.57 6.10
CA ALA A 318 3.55 -10.89 6.37
C ALA A 318 3.39 -9.60 5.56
N VAL A 319 4.49 -8.88 5.33
CA VAL A 319 4.51 -7.64 4.54
C VAL A 319 4.35 -7.97 3.06
N ALA A 320 5.07 -8.97 2.55
CA ALA A 320 4.88 -9.46 1.18
C ALA A 320 3.43 -9.90 0.95
N GLN A 321 2.85 -10.67 1.87
CA GLN A 321 1.46 -11.12 1.78
C GLN A 321 0.46 -9.96 1.82
N LEU A 322 0.67 -8.96 2.67
CA LEU A 322 -0.16 -7.75 2.71
C LEU A 322 -0.15 -7.04 1.35
N LEU A 323 1.02 -6.85 0.76
CA LEU A 323 1.16 -6.17 -0.53
C LEU A 323 0.53 -6.96 -1.68
N LEU A 324 0.67 -8.28 -1.66
CA LEU A 324 -0.01 -9.17 -2.60
C LEU A 324 -1.54 -9.10 -2.47
N GLN A 325 -2.06 -9.02 -1.25
CA GLN A 325 -3.50 -8.84 -1.01
C GLN A 325 -3.99 -7.48 -1.53
N LEU A 326 -3.25 -6.40 -1.30
CA LEU A 326 -3.60 -5.07 -1.81
C LEU A 326 -3.52 -5.01 -3.34
N LEU A 327 -2.50 -5.61 -3.94
CA LEU A 327 -2.39 -5.71 -5.39
C LEU A 327 -3.57 -6.47 -6.01
N ALA A 328 -4.02 -7.54 -5.35
CA ALA A 328 -5.20 -8.28 -5.78
C ALA A 328 -6.46 -7.40 -5.80
N VAL A 329 -6.63 -6.57 -4.76
CA VAL A 329 -7.73 -5.60 -4.66
C VAL A 329 -7.62 -4.57 -5.78
N ASP A 330 -6.46 -3.95 -5.97
CA ASP A 330 -6.23 -2.95 -7.01
C ASP A 330 -6.53 -3.54 -8.41
N THR A 331 -6.08 -4.77 -8.65
CA THR A 331 -6.33 -5.47 -9.92
C THR A 331 -7.81 -5.77 -10.12
N ALA A 332 -8.53 -6.16 -9.06
CA ALA A 332 -9.97 -6.40 -9.13
C ALA A 332 -10.74 -5.10 -9.41
N VAL A 333 -10.39 -3.99 -8.76
CA VAL A 333 -10.99 -2.66 -9.00
C VAL A 333 -10.77 -2.22 -10.44
N LEU A 334 -9.55 -2.34 -10.97
CA LEU A 334 -9.24 -2.00 -12.35
C LEU A 334 -10.04 -2.86 -13.34
N HIS A 335 -10.22 -4.15 -13.05
CA HIS A 335 -11.02 -5.03 -13.89
C HIS A 335 -12.50 -4.64 -13.88
N GLN A 336 -13.04 -4.27 -12.70
CA GLN A 336 -14.42 -3.80 -12.57
C GLN A 336 -14.63 -2.51 -13.36
N GLN A 337 -13.74 -1.52 -13.20
CA GLN A 337 -13.80 -0.25 -13.93
C GLN A 337 -13.78 -0.46 -15.44
N HIS A 338 -12.87 -1.31 -15.94
CA HIS A 338 -12.79 -1.63 -17.35
C HIS A 338 -14.06 -2.36 -17.85
N SER A 339 -14.64 -3.24 -17.03
CA SER A 339 -15.90 -3.91 -17.37
C SER A 339 -17.07 -2.93 -17.46
N ASP A 340 -17.12 -1.95 -16.55
CA ASP A 340 -18.13 -0.89 -16.56
C ASP A 340 -17.98 0.02 -17.79
N GLU A 341 -16.75 0.38 -18.17
CA GLU A 341 -16.45 1.16 -19.38
C GLU A 341 -16.86 0.40 -20.66
N GLN A 342 -16.62 -0.91 -20.72
CA GLN A 342 -17.05 -1.75 -21.84
C GLN A 342 -18.58 -1.83 -21.95
N GLN A 343 -19.30 -1.90 -20.82
CA GLN A 343 -20.76 -1.92 -20.82
C GLN A 343 -21.37 -0.56 -21.16
N GLN A 344 -20.69 0.54 -20.82
CA GLN A 344 -21.17 1.90 -21.08
C GLN A 344 -20.90 2.39 -22.50
N THR A 345 -20.05 1.72 -23.29
CA THR A 345 -19.79 2.11 -24.68
C THR A 345 -20.98 1.67 -25.55
N PRO A 346 -21.86 2.59 -26.00
CA PRO A 346 -23.07 2.22 -26.72
C PRO A 346 -22.70 1.59 -28.07
N THR A 347 -23.52 0.62 -28.49
CA THR A 347 -23.43 -0.24 -29.67
C THR A 347 -23.43 0.48 -31.03
N GLU A 348 -22.92 1.70 -31.15
CA GLU A 348 -22.89 2.46 -32.40
C GLU A 348 -21.70 2.10 -33.30
N ASN A 349 -20.69 1.38 -32.82
CA ASN A 349 -19.50 1.04 -33.62
C ASN A 349 -19.24 -0.46 -33.71
N SER A 350 -20.11 -1.16 -34.44
CA SER A 350 -19.99 -2.60 -34.77
C SER A 350 -18.68 -3.00 -35.47
N LYS A 351 -17.87 -2.05 -35.95
CA LYS A 351 -16.54 -2.32 -36.54
C LYS A 351 -15.39 -2.40 -35.53
N GLN A 352 -15.54 -1.88 -34.31
CA GLN A 352 -14.52 -2.02 -33.26
C GLN A 352 -14.66 -3.31 -32.44
N GLN A 353 -15.81 -3.98 -32.52
CA GLN A 353 -16.09 -5.23 -31.79
C GLN A 353 -15.17 -6.38 -32.23
N LEU A 354 -14.67 -6.38 -33.48
CA LEU A 354 -13.67 -7.33 -33.98
C LEU A 354 -12.27 -7.20 -33.34
N ARG A 355 -12.01 -6.14 -32.55
CA ARG A 355 -10.77 -6.02 -31.76
C ARG A 355 -10.92 -6.51 -30.31
N ALA A 356 -12.15 -6.72 -29.84
CA ALA A 356 -12.43 -7.23 -28.50
C ALA A 356 -12.32 -8.75 -28.38
N ASP A 357 -12.10 -9.47 -29.49
CA ASP A 357 -11.78 -10.92 -29.50
C ASP A 357 -10.37 -11.25 -28.96
N LEU A 358 -9.67 -10.27 -28.36
CA LEU A 358 -8.56 -10.56 -27.46
C LEU A 358 -9.15 -11.31 -26.27
N LEU A 359 -8.87 -12.62 -26.21
CA LEU A 359 -9.33 -13.55 -25.17
C LEU A 359 -9.45 -12.83 -23.82
N PRO A 360 -10.64 -12.83 -23.18
CA PRO A 360 -10.78 -12.30 -21.83
C PRO A 360 -9.79 -13.09 -20.97
N ILE A 361 -8.73 -12.41 -20.54
CA ILE A 361 -7.78 -13.02 -19.63
C ILE A 361 -8.59 -13.30 -18.38
N PRO A 362 -8.66 -14.57 -17.93
CA PRO A 362 -9.44 -14.91 -16.76
C PRO A 362 -9.04 -13.96 -15.66
N ALA A 363 -10.03 -13.21 -15.18
CA ALA A 363 -9.75 -12.15 -14.25
C ALA A 363 -9.09 -12.75 -13.01
N PHE A 364 -8.17 -12.02 -12.38
CA PHE A 364 -7.37 -12.50 -11.25
C PHE A 364 -8.21 -13.15 -10.13
N HIS A 365 -9.46 -12.72 -9.97
CA HIS A 365 -10.46 -13.22 -9.02
C HIS A 365 -11.26 -14.44 -9.51
N GLN A 366 -11.20 -14.81 -10.79
CA GLN A 366 -11.85 -16.02 -11.33
C GLN A 366 -11.06 -17.30 -10.96
N HIS A 367 -9.79 -17.17 -10.57
CA HIS A 367 -9.01 -18.29 -10.08
C HIS A 367 -9.33 -18.58 -8.61
N GLN A 368 -9.93 -19.74 -8.35
CA GLN A 368 -10.35 -20.14 -7.00
C GLN A 368 -9.18 -20.22 -6.00
N ASP A 369 -7.98 -20.59 -6.48
CA ASP A 369 -6.77 -20.63 -5.66
C ASP A 369 -6.33 -19.23 -5.21
N MET A 370 -6.58 -18.21 -6.05
CA MET A 370 -6.29 -16.82 -5.72
C MET A 370 -7.27 -16.26 -4.69
N LEU A 371 -8.56 -16.60 -4.81
CA LEU A 371 -9.55 -16.27 -3.79
C LEU A 371 -9.22 -16.92 -2.43
N GLN A 372 -8.55 -18.07 -2.40
CA GLN A 372 -8.11 -18.68 -1.13
C GLN A 372 -6.97 -17.92 -0.44
N LEU A 373 -6.18 -17.13 -1.18
CA LEU A 373 -5.11 -16.30 -0.61
C LEU A 373 -5.62 -15.00 0.01
N LEU A 374 -6.83 -14.61 -0.36
CA LEU A 374 -7.48 -13.41 0.14
C LEU A 374 -8.25 -13.75 1.41
N PRO A 375 -8.12 -12.95 2.47
CA PRO A 375 -8.83 -13.21 3.70
C PRO A 375 -10.33 -13.07 3.40
N GLY A 376 -11.09 -14.17 3.41
CA GLY A 376 -12.52 -14.15 3.08
C GLY A 376 -12.88 -14.14 1.58
N GLY A 377 -11.92 -14.37 0.68
CA GLY A 377 -12.20 -14.58 -0.75
C GLY A 377 -12.83 -13.39 -1.45
N GLN A 378 -13.89 -13.62 -2.24
CA GLN A 378 -14.51 -12.57 -3.06
C GLN A 378 -15.08 -11.42 -2.22
N ALA A 379 -15.64 -11.71 -1.03
CA ALA A 379 -16.18 -10.68 -0.15
C ALA A 379 -15.12 -9.66 0.30
N PHE A 380 -13.86 -10.09 0.41
CA PHE A 380 -12.74 -9.17 0.63
C PHE A 380 -12.56 -8.20 -0.53
N LEU A 381 -12.48 -8.74 -1.75
CA LEU A 381 -12.28 -7.94 -2.95
C LEU A 381 -13.40 -6.93 -3.10
N ASP A 382 -14.65 -7.35 -2.91
CA ASP A 382 -15.81 -6.48 -3.08
C ASP A 382 -15.77 -5.32 -2.08
N THR A 383 -15.59 -5.60 -0.78
CA THR A 383 -15.52 -4.54 0.24
C THR A 383 -14.27 -3.66 0.06
N ALA A 384 -13.10 -4.27 -0.17
CA ALA A 384 -11.86 -3.52 -0.32
C ALA A 384 -11.90 -2.65 -1.59
N ALA A 385 -12.53 -3.12 -2.66
CA ALA A 385 -12.77 -2.34 -3.88
C ALA A 385 -13.68 -1.14 -3.64
N GLU A 386 -14.78 -1.33 -2.92
CA GLU A 386 -15.70 -0.23 -2.56
C GLU A 386 -15.01 0.83 -1.70
N GLN A 387 -14.23 0.38 -0.72
CA GLN A 387 -13.44 1.27 0.12
C GLN A 387 -12.36 2.00 -0.65
N LEU A 388 -11.65 1.30 -1.54
CA LEU A 388 -10.62 1.91 -2.35
C LEU A 388 -11.25 2.95 -3.29
N GLY A 389 -12.41 2.66 -3.87
CA GLY A 389 -13.17 3.61 -4.68
C GLY A 389 -13.60 4.86 -3.91
N SER A 390 -14.17 4.69 -2.72
CA SER A 390 -14.57 5.83 -1.86
C SER A 390 -13.36 6.62 -1.35
N ARG A 391 -12.27 5.92 -0.99
CA ARG A 391 -11.02 6.55 -0.60
C ARG A 391 -10.38 7.29 -1.76
N TRP A 392 -10.40 6.79 -2.99
CA TRP A 392 -9.91 7.50 -4.17
C TRP A 392 -10.70 8.78 -4.46
N GLN A 393 -12.01 8.78 -4.19
CA GLN A 393 -12.84 9.99 -4.30
C GLN A 393 -12.51 11.01 -3.20
N GLN A 394 -12.14 10.53 -2.02
CA GLN A 394 -11.79 11.38 -0.87
C GLN A 394 -10.30 11.74 -0.83
N TRP A 395 -9.44 11.01 -1.54
CA TRP A 395 -8.00 11.19 -1.57
C TRP A 395 -7.73 12.57 -2.16
N PRO A 396 -7.33 13.56 -1.34
CA PRO A 396 -7.14 14.88 -1.88
C PRO A 396 -5.92 14.82 -2.82
N ALA A 397 -5.88 15.69 -3.83
CA ALA A 397 -4.70 15.93 -4.70
C ALA A 397 -3.42 16.33 -3.92
N THR A 398 -3.43 16.24 -2.58
CA THR A 398 -2.43 16.69 -1.64
C THR A 398 -1.24 15.75 -1.49
N VAL A 399 -1.38 14.43 -1.68
CA VAL A 399 -0.24 13.49 -1.61
C VAL A 399 0.56 13.48 -2.91
N GLY A 400 -0.08 13.63 -4.08
CA GLY A 400 0.61 13.80 -5.37
C GLY A 400 1.48 15.06 -5.45
N SER A 401 1.14 16.09 -4.67
CA SER A 401 1.86 17.38 -4.68
C SER A 401 3.15 17.39 -3.84
N CYS A 402 3.38 16.44 -2.94
CA CYS A 402 4.61 16.40 -2.14
C CYS A 402 5.82 15.87 -2.93
N CYS A 403 5.59 15.08 -4.00
CA CYS A 403 6.66 14.52 -4.84
C CYS A 403 7.25 15.55 -5.84
N ALA A 404 6.50 16.57 -6.24
CA ALA A 404 6.97 17.58 -7.19
C ALA A 404 7.83 18.71 -6.56
N ALA A 405 7.81 18.87 -5.23
CA ALA A 405 8.46 19.99 -4.56
C ALA A 405 9.94 19.75 -4.20
N GLY A 406 10.48 18.55 -4.46
CA GLY A 406 11.85 18.18 -4.08
C GLY A 406 12.97 18.64 -5.02
N ALA A 407 12.65 19.17 -6.21
CA ALA A 407 13.67 19.41 -7.26
C ALA A 407 13.91 20.88 -7.64
N GLY A 408 13.37 21.86 -6.91
CA GLY A 408 13.46 23.27 -7.34
C GLY A 408 13.57 24.28 -6.20
N ALA A 409 14.77 24.47 -5.65
CA ALA A 409 15.02 25.57 -4.71
C ALA A 409 16.41 26.21 -4.88
N THR A 410 16.67 26.79 -6.06
CA THR A 410 17.59 27.93 -6.20
C THR A 410 17.20 28.80 -7.40
N ALA A 411 16.43 29.87 -7.17
CA ALA A 411 16.60 31.18 -7.82
C ALA A 411 15.42 32.09 -7.46
N ALA A 412 15.75 33.26 -6.90
CA ALA A 412 14.82 34.31 -6.51
C ALA A 412 14.38 35.18 -7.71
N GLY A 413 13.20 35.78 -7.58
CA GLY A 413 12.94 37.13 -8.11
C GLY A 413 11.61 37.35 -8.84
N GLY A 414 10.82 38.31 -8.34
CA GLY A 414 9.94 39.13 -9.21
C GLY A 414 8.45 39.18 -8.85
N ARG A 415 8.02 40.32 -8.28
CA ARG A 415 6.62 40.74 -8.06
C ARG A 415 5.95 41.24 -9.35
N ALA A 416 4.61 41.11 -9.44
CA ALA A 416 3.58 42.14 -9.77
C ALA A 416 2.29 41.45 -10.27
N VAL A 417 1.16 41.44 -9.55
CA VAL A 417 0.11 42.49 -9.46
C VAL A 417 -0.61 42.81 -10.78
N GLN A 418 -1.80 42.20 -10.92
CA GLN A 418 -3.10 42.85 -11.22
C GLN A 418 -3.38 43.41 -12.63
N ARG A 419 -4.32 42.79 -13.36
CA ARG A 419 -5.64 43.42 -13.63
C ARG A 419 -6.64 42.47 -14.30
N GLN A 420 -7.71 42.31 -13.55
CA GLN A 420 -9.07 41.87 -13.86
C GLN A 420 -9.64 42.60 -15.10
N ARG A 421 -10.10 41.84 -16.10
CA ARG A 421 -11.16 42.29 -17.02
C ARG A 421 -12.28 41.27 -17.08
N GLN A 422 -13.45 41.77 -16.72
CA GLN A 422 -14.78 41.20 -16.87
C GLN A 422 -15.15 41.07 -18.35
N GLN A 423 -15.85 40.00 -18.72
CA GLN A 423 -16.99 40.01 -19.66
C GLN A 423 -17.75 38.67 -19.61
N PRO A 424 -19.00 38.60 -20.11
CA PRO A 424 -20.11 38.04 -19.34
C PRO A 424 -20.64 36.69 -19.88
N ARG A 425 -21.38 36.02 -18.99
CA ARG A 425 -22.29 34.91 -19.26
C ARG A 425 -23.10 35.10 -20.56
N GLN A 426 -23.04 34.11 -21.45
CA GLN A 426 -24.21 33.44 -22.05
C GLN A 426 -23.78 32.27 -22.96
N GLN A 427 -23.89 31.03 -22.47
CA GLN A 427 -24.48 29.87 -23.18
C GLN A 427 -24.45 28.62 -22.27
N PRO A 428 -25.51 27.77 -22.27
CA PRO A 428 -25.51 26.51 -21.56
C PRO A 428 -24.89 25.44 -22.45
N GLN A 429 -23.58 25.27 -22.37
CA GLN A 429 -22.88 24.17 -23.02
C GLN A 429 -22.41 23.19 -21.94
N GLN A 430 -22.91 21.96 -22.07
CA GLN A 430 -22.53 20.72 -21.40
C GLN A 430 -21.32 20.85 -20.46
N GLN A 431 -21.57 20.66 -19.16
CA GLN A 431 -20.54 20.32 -18.18
C GLN A 431 -19.92 18.97 -18.57
N HIS A 432 -18.97 18.99 -19.51
CA HIS A 432 -17.83 18.09 -19.42
C HIS A 432 -17.04 18.58 -18.21
N ALA A 433 -17.35 18.01 -17.04
CA ALA A 433 -16.38 17.98 -15.97
C ALA A 433 -15.11 17.36 -16.58
N ASN A 434 -14.07 18.17 -16.69
CA ASN A 434 -12.77 17.74 -17.16
C ASN A 434 -12.26 16.73 -16.12
N VAL A 435 -12.49 15.45 -16.36
CA VAL A 435 -12.06 14.34 -15.51
C VAL A 435 -10.55 14.18 -15.74
N THR A 436 -9.76 15.02 -15.09
CA THR A 436 -8.32 14.79 -14.87
C THR A 436 -8.08 13.84 -13.68
N HIS A 437 -9.09 13.05 -13.29
CA HIS A 437 -9.07 12.22 -12.07
C HIS A 437 -8.60 10.77 -12.30
N LEU A 438 -8.20 10.42 -13.52
CA LEU A 438 -7.78 9.06 -13.93
C LEU A 438 -6.30 8.75 -13.64
N GLU A 439 -5.50 9.69 -13.15
CA GLU A 439 -4.08 9.45 -12.85
C GLU A 439 -3.84 8.54 -11.63
N SER A 440 -4.84 8.37 -10.74
CA SER A 440 -4.68 7.70 -9.43
C SER A 440 -4.54 6.16 -9.46
N PRO A 441 -5.37 5.39 -10.20
CA PRO A 441 -5.33 3.91 -10.16
C PRO A 441 -4.07 3.35 -10.81
N VAL A 442 -3.64 3.99 -11.90
CA VAL A 442 -2.49 3.59 -12.70
C VAL A 442 -1.20 3.92 -11.98
N GLN A 443 -1.11 5.10 -11.36
CA GLN A 443 0.03 5.44 -10.54
C GLN A 443 0.20 4.44 -9.41
N LEU A 444 -0.89 4.03 -8.74
CA LEU A 444 -0.85 3.01 -7.70
C LEU A 444 -0.35 1.65 -8.23
N LEU A 445 -0.81 1.21 -9.40
CA LEU A 445 -0.37 -0.05 -10.01
C LEU A 445 1.11 0.00 -10.44
N LEU A 446 1.56 1.08 -11.08
CA LEU A 446 2.98 1.29 -11.42
C LEU A 446 3.85 1.34 -10.16
N THR A 447 3.31 1.95 -9.12
CA THR A 447 3.97 2.11 -7.81
C THR A 447 4.05 0.80 -7.05
N SER A 448 2.98 0.00 -7.05
CA SER A 448 2.90 -1.35 -6.48
C SER A 448 3.86 -2.28 -7.22
N ASN A 449 3.97 -2.16 -8.55
CA ASN A 449 4.96 -2.88 -9.33
C ASN A 449 6.40 -2.43 -9.04
N ALA A 450 6.64 -1.13 -8.88
CA ALA A 450 7.95 -0.62 -8.48
C ALA A 450 8.35 -1.11 -7.08
N LEU A 451 7.38 -1.25 -6.16
CA LEU A 451 7.63 -1.77 -4.84
C LEU A 451 7.87 -3.29 -4.84
N HIS A 452 7.04 -4.08 -5.52
CA HIS A 452 7.29 -5.51 -5.69
C HIS A 452 8.65 -5.76 -6.35
N HIS A 453 9.03 -4.90 -7.30
CA HIS A 453 10.36 -4.94 -7.90
C HIS A 453 11.47 -4.58 -6.90
N GLY A 454 11.24 -3.57 -6.06
CA GLY A 454 12.14 -3.21 -4.96
C GLY A 454 12.31 -4.36 -3.95
N GLN A 455 11.24 -5.05 -3.58
CA GLN A 455 11.26 -6.24 -2.72
C GLN A 455 12.04 -7.39 -3.36
N LEU A 456 11.78 -7.68 -4.64
CA LEU A 456 12.53 -8.70 -5.37
C LEU A 456 14.03 -8.35 -5.35
N ARG A 457 14.38 -7.11 -5.67
CA ARG A 457 15.76 -6.63 -5.65
C ARG A 457 16.40 -6.72 -4.27
N ALA A 458 15.68 -6.31 -3.22
CA ALA A 458 16.10 -6.38 -1.83
C ALA A 458 16.44 -7.82 -1.39
N VAL A 459 15.54 -8.77 -1.69
CA VAL A 459 15.75 -10.19 -1.40
C VAL A 459 16.99 -10.73 -2.12
N LEU A 460 17.21 -10.32 -3.37
CA LEU A 460 18.36 -10.76 -4.16
C LEU A 460 19.68 -10.15 -3.69
N GLN A 461 19.67 -8.86 -3.31
CA GLN A 461 20.84 -8.15 -2.79
C GLN A 461 21.21 -8.59 -1.38
N GLY A 462 20.26 -9.12 -0.60
CA GLY A 462 20.49 -9.68 0.73
C GLY A 462 21.36 -10.94 0.76
N GLY A 463 21.79 -11.48 -0.38
CA GLY A 463 22.71 -12.62 -0.46
C GLY A 463 22.12 -13.95 0.03
N SER A 464 20.84 -14.00 0.42
CA SER A 464 20.14 -15.25 0.62
C SER A 464 19.88 -15.87 -0.75
N SER A 465 20.55 -16.97 -1.05
CA SER A 465 20.61 -17.63 -2.37
C SER A 465 19.29 -18.15 -2.92
N CYS A 466 18.16 -17.90 -2.27
CA CYS A 466 16.85 -18.35 -2.73
C CYS A 466 15.73 -17.65 -1.94
N LEU A 467 14.77 -17.05 -2.64
CA LEU A 467 13.38 -17.09 -2.16
C LEU A 467 13.06 -18.57 -1.91
N PRO A 468 12.46 -18.97 -0.77
CA PRO A 468 12.04 -20.35 -0.56
C PRO A 468 11.29 -20.82 -1.82
N PRO A 469 11.58 -22.01 -2.37
CA PRO A 469 10.95 -22.47 -3.59
C PRO A 469 9.42 -22.45 -3.49
N GLU A 470 8.87 -22.62 -2.29
CA GLU A 470 7.44 -22.46 -1.98
C GLU A 470 6.94 -21.02 -2.19
N LEU A 471 7.75 -20.02 -1.81
CA LEU A 471 7.42 -18.60 -2.00
C LEU A 471 7.57 -18.21 -3.48
N LEU A 472 8.58 -18.74 -4.17
CA LEU A 472 8.70 -18.60 -5.62
C LEU A 472 7.55 -19.31 -6.36
N GLN A 473 7.07 -20.43 -5.82
CA GLN A 473 5.94 -21.18 -6.37
C GLN A 473 4.59 -20.53 -6.03
N GLN A 474 4.44 -19.81 -4.92
CA GLN A 474 3.16 -19.18 -4.57
C GLN A 474 3.08 -17.72 -5.07
N ALA A 475 4.15 -16.94 -4.83
CA ALA A 475 4.23 -15.54 -5.22
C ALA A 475 4.78 -15.33 -6.64
N GLY A 476 5.48 -16.30 -7.23
CA GLY A 476 6.00 -16.18 -8.60
C GLY A 476 4.89 -16.04 -9.64
N LEU A 477 3.81 -16.81 -9.52
CA LEU A 477 2.62 -16.65 -10.36
C LEU A 477 2.02 -15.24 -10.22
N GLN A 478 1.86 -14.79 -8.97
CA GLN A 478 1.27 -13.48 -8.67
C GLN A 478 2.14 -12.34 -9.19
N LEU A 479 3.46 -12.45 -9.05
CA LEU A 479 4.42 -11.49 -9.60
C LEU A 479 4.36 -11.46 -11.13
N LEU A 480 4.33 -12.62 -11.78
CA LEU A 480 4.21 -12.69 -13.24
C LEU A 480 2.90 -12.06 -13.74
N GLN A 481 1.79 -12.28 -13.02
CA GLN A 481 0.50 -11.67 -13.30
C GLN A 481 0.51 -10.14 -13.04
N ALA A 482 1.12 -9.71 -11.93
CA ALA A 482 1.30 -8.30 -11.57
C ALA A 482 2.08 -7.52 -12.63
N LEU A 483 3.15 -8.14 -13.15
CA LEU A 483 3.98 -7.57 -14.22
C LEU A 483 3.25 -7.56 -15.56
N ALA A 484 2.37 -8.53 -15.81
CA ALA A 484 1.59 -8.61 -17.04
C ALA A 484 0.45 -7.58 -17.08
N ALA A 485 -0.17 -7.25 -15.94
CA ALA A 485 -1.33 -6.36 -15.87
C ALA A 485 -1.11 -4.96 -16.49
N PRO A 486 -0.06 -4.18 -16.14
CA PRO A 486 0.16 -2.87 -16.77
C PRO A 486 0.53 -2.98 -18.26
N LEU A 487 1.25 -4.04 -18.64
CA LEU A 487 1.57 -4.31 -20.05
C LEU A 487 0.31 -4.56 -20.88
N GLN A 488 -0.67 -5.24 -20.30
CA GLN A 488 -1.96 -5.50 -20.94
C GLN A 488 -2.81 -4.23 -21.02
N GLN A 489 -2.87 -3.45 -19.95
CA GLN A 489 -3.48 -2.12 -20.00
C GLN A 489 -2.86 -1.27 -21.12
N LEU A 490 -1.55 -1.44 -21.40
CA LEU A 490 -0.85 -0.76 -22.50
C LEU A 490 -1.26 -1.14 -23.90
N GLN A 491 -1.70 -2.38 -24.03
CA GLN A 491 -2.19 -2.91 -25.28
C GLN A 491 -3.64 -2.54 -25.52
N LEU A 492 -4.44 -2.48 -24.46
CA LEU A 492 -5.87 -2.19 -24.52
C LEU A 492 -6.19 -0.70 -24.62
N ALA A 493 -5.36 0.18 -24.04
CA ALA A 493 -5.56 1.62 -24.12
C ALA A 493 -5.55 2.12 -25.57
N ALA A 494 -6.45 3.06 -25.86
CA ALA A 494 -6.53 3.69 -27.18
C ALA A 494 -5.18 4.32 -27.56
N ARG A 495 -4.88 4.38 -28.85
CA ARG A 495 -3.57 4.86 -29.32
C ARG A 495 -3.27 6.30 -28.87
N ASP A 496 -4.33 7.10 -28.75
CA ASP A 496 -4.26 8.52 -28.42
C ASP A 496 -4.63 8.80 -26.95
N ASP A 497 -4.70 7.75 -26.12
CA ASP A 497 -4.97 7.88 -24.70
C ASP A 497 -3.77 8.57 -24.00
N PRO A 498 -3.98 9.70 -23.29
CA PRO A 498 -2.91 10.37 -22.54
C PRO A 498 -2.18 9.44 -21.55
N TRP A 499 -2.87 8.40 -21.06
CA TRP A 499 -2.30 7.34 -20.25
C TRP A 499 -1.10 6.65 -20.94
N ARG A 500 -1.18 6.45 -22.26
CA ARG A 500 -0.14 5.74 -23.00
C ARG A 500 1.17 6.52 -23.03
N THR A 501 1.08 7.85 -22.99
CA THR A 501 2.22 8.76 -22.91
C THR A 501 2.85 8.71 -21.53
N VAL A 502 2.04 8.79 -20.45
CA VAL A 502 2.54 8.70 -19.06
C VAL A 502 3.19 7.34 -18.79
N ALA A 503 2.56 6.25 -19.24
CA ALA A 503 3.11 4.92 -19.11
C ALA A 503 4.39 4.73 -19.95
N ALA A 504 4.45 5.32 -21.16
CA ALA A 504 5.67 5.32 -21.97
C ALA A 504 6.81 6.13 -21.33
N GLU A 505 6.51 7.29 -20.75
CA GLU A 505 7.49 8.13 -20.02
C GLU A 505 8.01 7.43 -18.76
N ALA A 506 7.15 6.76 -17.99
CA ALA A 506 7.54 5.93 -16.85
C ALA A 506 8.40 4.72 -17.26
N VAL A 507 8.28 4.25 -18.51
CA VAL A 507 9.06 3.14 -19.08
C VAL A 507 10.38 3.62 -19.68
N GLU A 508 10.42 4.79 -20.31
CA GLU A 508 11.64 5.36 -20.91
C GLU A 508 12.53 6.07 -19.87
N GLY A 509 11.97 6.49 -18.74
CA GLY A 509 12.70 7.11 -17.64
C GLY A 509 13.84 6.23 -17.11
N THR A 510 14.99 6.85 -16.84
CA THR A 510 16.12 6.23 -16.12
C THR A 510 15.82 5.99 -14.63
N GLU A 511 14.57 6.13 -14.20
CA GLU A 511 14.12 5.98 -12.82
C GLU A 511 13.95 4.50 -12.41
N ALA A 512 13.97 4.25 -11.11
CA ALA A 512 13.79 2.92 -10.54
C ALA A 512 12.31 2.51 -10.67
N GLY A 513 11.97 1.74 -11.71
CA GLY A 513 10.60 1.26 -11.91
C GLY A 513 10.19 0.94 -13.35
N SER A 514 10.99 1.31 -14.36
CA SER A 514 10.63 1.05 -15.76
C SER A 514 10.45 -0.44 -16.06
N ILE A 515 9.50 -0.78 -16.93
CA ILE A 515 9.19 -2.19 -17.30
C ILE A 515 10.43 -2.89 -17.88
N SER A 516 11.25 -2.20 -18.68
CA SER A 516 12.53 -2.77 -19.16
C SER A 516 13.49 -3.06 -18.00
N ARG A 517 13.56 -2.20 -16.96
CA ARG A 517 14.31 -2.50 -15.72
C ARG A 517 13.67 -3.60 -14.90
N GLN A 518 12.34 -3.74 -14.90
CA GLN A 518 11.63 -4.81 -14.22
C GLN A 518 12.03 -6.17 -14.80
N LEU A 519 12.11 -6.27 -16.11
CA LEU A 519 12.54 -7.47 -16.82
C LEU A 519 14.05 -7.69 -16.74
N LEU A 520 14.86 -6.62 -16.78
CA LEU A 520 16.30 -6.69 -16.53
C LEU A 520 16.64 -7.14 -15.11
N ALA A 521 15.88 -6.73 -14.09
CA ALA A 521 16.11 -7.23 -12.75
C ALA A 521 15.41 -8.56 -12.47
N LEU A 522 14.36 -8.95 -13.22
CA LEU A 522 13.90 -10.35 -13.26
C LEU A 522 15.00 -11.23 -13.86
N LYS A 523 15.71 -10.73 -14.89
CA LYS A 523 16.91 -11.35 -15.47
C LYS A 523 18.08 -11.38 -14.48
N ALA A 524 18.31 -10.30 -13.71
CA ALA A 524 19.35 -10.24 -12.67
C ALA A 524 19.09 -11.18 -11.51
N ALA A 525 17.84 -11.22 -11.06
CA ALA A 525 17.34 -12.15 -10.07
C ALA A 525 17.64 -13.59 -10.47
N ALA A 526 17.46 -13.83 -11.75
CA ALA A 526 17.61 -15.12 -12.37
C ALA A 526 19.03 -15.50 -12.73
N SER A 527 19.94 -14.57 -12.92
CA SER A 527 21.35 -14.87 -13.13
C SER A 527 22.14 -14.92 -11.83
N GLY A 528 21.57 -14.46 -10.71
CA GLY A 528 22.28 -14.29 -9.44
C GLY A 528 23.36 -13.21 -9.51
N LEU A 529 23.37 -12.39 -10.57
CA LEU A 529 24.39 -11.38 -10.82
C LEU A 529 23.91 -10.00 -10.37
N PRO A 530 24.78 -9.17 -9.77
CA PRO A 530 24.49 -7.75 -9.56
C PRO A 530 24.28 -7.04 -10.91
N LEU A 531 23.33 -6.10 -10.94
CA LEU A 531 22.86 -5.39 -12.16
C LEU A 531 23.98 -4.83 -13.09
N PRO A 532 25.15 -4.36 -12.59
CA PRO A 532 26.26 -3.91 -13.45
C PRO A 532 26.97 -5.04 -14.22
N GLU A 533 27.02 -6.25 -13.69
CA GLU A 533 27.72 -7.40 -14.30
C GLU A 533 26.89 -8.05 -15.43
N LEU A 534 25.59 -7.79 -15.43
CA LEU A 534 24.62 -8.27 -16.40
C LEU A 534 24.79 -7.70 -17.81
N VAL A 535 25.46 -6.56 -17.92
CA VAL A 535 25.79 -5.95 -19.23
C VAL A 535 26.97 -6.66 -19.89
N HIS A 536 27.68 -7.56 -19.19
CA HIS A 536 28.90 -8.24 -19.67
C HIS A 536 28.85 -9.78 -19.68
N ALA A 537 27.89 -10.43 -19.01
CA ALA A 537 27.83 -11.89 -18.94
C ALA A 537 27.03 -12.49 -20.11
N GLY A 538 27.68 -13.31 -20.95
CA GLY A 538 27.08 -14.09 -22.02
C GLY A 538 27.24 -15.59 -21.83
N CYS A 539 26.15 -16.32 -22.13
CA CYS A 539 26.08 -17.71 -22.60
C CYS A 539 26.60 -18.87 -21.73
N ASP A 540 26.17 -19.00 -20.47
CA ASP A 540 26.10 -20.32 -19.82
C ASP A 540 24.70 -20.58 -19.24
N LEU A 541 24.07 -21.68 -19.69
CA LEU A 541 22.71 -22.12 -19.38
C LEU A 541 22.67 -23.09 -18.18
N GLU A 542 23.56 -22.94 -17.20
CA GLU A 542 23.37 -23.63 -15.91
C GLU A 542 22.22 -22.98 -15.13
N ALA A 543 21.59 -23.77 -14.23
CA ALA A 543 20.26 -23.58 -13.63
C ALA A 543 19.95 -22.15 -13.13
N SER A 544 19.62 -21.27 -14.07
CA SER A 544 19.21 -19.90 -13.81
C SER A 544 17.88 -19.90 -13.03
N PRO A 545 17.74 -19.14 -11.94
CA PRO A 545 16.45 -18.95 -11.27
C PRO A 545 15.28 -18.53 -12.18
N LEU A 546 15.50 -17.95 -13.38
CA LEU A 546 14.46 -17.73 -14.40
C LEU A 546 13.91 -19.05 -14.93
N PHE A 547 14.80 -20.01 -15.16
CA PHE A 547 14.42 -21.36 -15.56
C PHE A 547 13.61 -22.06 -14.46
N SER A 548 14.00 -21.91 -13.19
CA SER A 548 13.23 -22.42 -12.05
C SER A 548 11.84 -21.78 -11.95
N LEU A 549 11.73 -20.47 -12.17
CA LEU A 549 10.45 -19.75 -12.21
C LEU A 549 9.58 -20.20 -13.39
N ALA A 550 10.15 -20.30 -14.59
CA ALA A 550 9.47 -20.79 -15.78
C ALA A 550 9.02 -22.25 -15.62
N ALA A 551 9.80 -23.08 -14.95
CA ALA A 551 9.47 -24.48 -14.66
C ALA A 551 8.44 -24.64 -13.53
N ALA A 552 8.37 -23.68 -12.61
CA ALA A 552 7.34 -23.62 -11.58
C ALA A 552 5.99 -23.15 -12.15
N HIS A 553 6.00 -22.17 -13.06
CA HIS A 553 4.80 -21.51 -13.58
C HIS A 553 4.81 -21.33 -15.10
N PRO A 554 4.82 -22.42 -15.88
CA PRO A 554 5.01 -22.33 -17.32
C PRO A 554 3.87 -21.57 -18.04
N GLU A 555 2.62 -21.64 -17.57
CA GLU A 555 1.50 -20.88 -18.15
C GLU A 555 1.67 -19.37 -17.96
N ALA A 556 1.91 -18.94 -16.73
CA ALA A 556 2.00 -17.53 -16.41
C ALA A 556 3.28 -16.90 -16.98
N PHE A 557 4.36 -17.66 -16.98
CA PHE A 557 5.63 -17.21 -17.54
C PHE A 557 5.52 -17.01 -19.07
N THR A 558 4.90 -17.95 -19.78
CA THR A 558 4.66 -17.82 -21.22
C THR A 558 3.65 -16.72 -21.55
N ALA A 559 2.61 -16.53 -20.73
CA ALA A 559 1.66 -15.43 -20.88
C ALA A 559 2.32 -14.05 -20.65
N LEU A 560 3.19 -13.91 -19.65
CA LEU A 560 3.96 -12.68 -19.41
C LEU A 560 4.86 -12.37 -20.61
N LEU A 561 5.60 -13.36 -21.11
CA LEU A 561 6.46 -13.18 -22.29
C LEU A 561 5.64 -12.77 -23.51
N ASP A 562 4.49 -13.40 -23.75
CA ASP A 562 3.63 -13.01 -24.87
C ASP A 562 3.13 -11.57 -24.72
N CYS A 563 2.69 -11.17 -23.51
CA CYS A 563 2.31 -9.78 -23.24
C CYS A 563 3.48 -8.82 -23.47
N PHE A 564 4.67 -9.15 -22.99
CA PHE A 564 5.84 -8.31 -23.18
C PHE A 564 6.21 -8.17 -24.66
N LEU A 565 6.18 -9.27 -25.42
CA LEU A 565 6.53 -9.31 -26.84
C LEU A 565 5.51 -8.59 -27.73
N ARG A 566 4.24 -8.54 -27.30
CA ARG A 566 3.19 -7.76 -27.96
C ARG A 566 3.21 -6.28 -27.58
N SER A 567 3.94 -5.91 -26.53
CA SER A 567 4.00 -4.54 -26.07
C SER A 567 4.68 -3.63 -27.10
N PRO A 568 4.10 -2.45 -27.40
CA PRO A 568 4.77 -1.46 -28.23
C PRO A 568 6.03 -0.89 -27.59
N MET A 569 6.27 -1.15 -26.30
CA MET A 569 7.43 -0.69 -25.54
C MET A 569 8.68 -1.54 -25.75
N LEU A 570 8.58 -2.75 -26.32
CA LEU A 570 9.76 -3.60 -26.55
C LEU A 570 10.68 -2.95 -27.59
N GLN A 571 11.86 -2.48 -27.16
CA GLN A 571 12.85 -1.90 -28.05
C GLN A 571 13.77 -2.97 -28.67
N ALA A 572 14.51 -2.59 -29.70
CA ALA A 572 15.46 -3.50 -30.37
C ALA A 572 16.56 -4.00 -29.42
N ALA A 573 17.01 -3.17 -28.47
CA ALA A 573 18.01 -3.55 -27.48
C ALA A 573 17.52 -4.64 -26.51
N ASP A 574 16.21 -4.66 -26.22
CA ASP A 574 15.59 -5.60 -25.28
C ASP A 574 15.24 -6.95 -25.92
N MET A 575 15.28 -7.01 -27.27
CA MET A 575 14.84 -8.18 -28.04
C MET A 575 15.68 -9.43 -27.73
N LEU A 576 16.96 -9.26 -27.40
CA LEU A 576 17.85 -10.38 -27.06
C LEU A 576 17.46 -11.02 -25.72
N ALA A 577 17.16 -10.21 -24.71
CA ALA A 577 16.68 -10.70 -23.41
C ALA A 577 15.30 -11.37 -23.53
N ALA A 578 14.42 -10.85 -24.41
CA ALA A 578 13.13 -11.46 -24.66
C ALA A 578 13.26 -12.84 -25.33
N VAL A 579 14.21 -13.01 -26.26
CA VAL A 579 14.52 -14.31 -26.90
C VAL A 579 15.08 -15.30 -25.87
N GLU A 580 15.95 -14.88 -24.96
CA GLU A 580 16.43 -15.72 -23.86
C GLU A 580 15.27 -16.15 -22.93
N GLY A 581 14.36 -15.24 -22.59
CA GLY A 581 13.14 -15.56 -21.86
C GLY A 581 12.29 -16.62 -22.56
N VAL A 582 12.08 -16.48 -23.88
CA VAL A 582 11.39 -17.47 -24.70
C VAL A 582 12.12 -18.81 -24.72
N ALA A 583 13.46 -18.81 -24.73
CA ALA A 583 14.25 -20.03 -24.63
C ALA A 583 14.05 -20.73 -23.28
N HIS A 584 14.09 -20.00 -22.15
CA HIS A 584 13.79 -20.57 -20.83
C HIS A 584 12.37 -21.13 -20.74
N ALA A 585 11.38 -20.42 -21.29
CA ALA A 585 10.01 -20.91 -21.39
C ALA A 585 9.91 -22.18 -22.25
N ALA A 586 10.63 -22.23 -23.38
CA ALA A 586 10.67 -23.40 -24.24
C ALA A 586 11.29 -24.60 -23.52
N VAL A 587 12.38 -24.43 -22.78
CA VAL A 587 12.97 -25.53 -22.00
C VAL A 587 12.04 -25.94 -20.85
N ALA A 588 11.36 -25.00 -20.19
CA ALA A 588 10.43 -25.31 -19.12
C ALA A 588 9.20 -26.11 -19.61
N VAL A 589 8.67 -25.75 -20.78
CA VAL A 589 7.48 -26.39 -21.38
C VAL A 589 7.83 -27.68 -22.12
N LEU A 590 8.96 -27.73 -22.83
CA LEU A 590 9.34 -28.83 -23.72
C LEU A 590 10.43 -29.77 -23.14
N GLY A 591 11.31 -29.24 -22.29
CA GLY A 591 12.53 -29.92 -21.81
C GLY A 591 12.36 -30.80 -20.57
N SER A 592 11.13 -31.00 -20.10
CA SER A 592 10.80 -31.80 -18.94
C SER A 592 10.86 -33.32 -19.22
N SER A 593 12.04 -33.86 -19.55
CA SER A 593 12.25 -35.30 -19.74
C SER A 593 12.25 -36.11 -18.44
N PHE A 594 12.35 -35.45 -17.28
CA PHE A 594 12.39 -36.08 -15.94
C PHE A 594 11.13 -35.89 -15.08
N ARG A 595 10.08 -35.22 -15.59
CA ARG A 595 8.82 -35.01 -14.87
C ARG A 595 7.77 -36.00 -15.41
N PRO A 596 6.79 -36.44 -14.61
CA PRO A 596 5.72 -37.32 -15.08
C PRO A 596 5.06 -36.73 -16.33
N LEU A 597 4.57 -37.56 -17.26
CA LEU A 597 4.01 -37.21 -18.58
C LEU A 597 2.98 -36.05 -18.66
N GLY A 598 2.63 -35.39 -17.56
CA GLY A 598 1.67 -34.29 -17.46
C GLY A 598 2.12 -32.92 -17.98
N ALA A 599 3.41 -32.62 -18.17
CA ALA A 599 3.83 -31.28 -18.61
C ALA A 599 3.45 -30.95 -20.06
N VAL A 600 3.50 -31.94 -20.97
CA VAL A 600 3.02 -31.78 -22.37
C VAL A 600 1.48 -31.73 -22.44
N LEU A 601 0.78 -32.19 -21.39
CA LEU A 601 -0.66 -32.05 -21.26
C LEU A 601 -1.09 -30.65 -20.79
N ASN A 602 -0.12 -29.78 -20.43
CA ASN A 602 -0.39 -28.40 -20.09
C ASN A 602 -0.61 -27.56 -21.36
N THR A 603 -1.80 -27.73 -21.95
CA THR A 603 -2.21 -27.05 -23.19
C THR A 603 -2.13 -25.53 -23.05
N ALA A 604 -2.41 -24.97 -21.88
CA ALA A 604 -2.28 -23.55 -21.60
C ALA A 604 -0.83 -23.05 -21.75
N ALA A 605 0.15 -23.74 -21.15
CA ALA A 605 1.56 -23.38 -21.28
C ALA A 605 2.09 -23.54 -22.71
N VAL A 606 1.69 -24.61 -23.42
CA VAL A 606 2.09 -24.85 -24.81
C VAL A 606 1.52 -23.80 -25.75
N THR A 607 0.24 -23.44 -25.58
CA THR A 607 -0.41 -22.38 -26.38
C THR A 607 0.17 -21.01 -26.06
N GLY A 608 0.44 -20.71 -24.79
CA GLY A 608 1.15 -19.50 -24.35
C GLY A 608 2.54 -19.39 -24.99
N LEU A 609 3.32 -20.47 -24.99
CA LEU A 609 4.65 -20.52 -25.62
C LEU A 609 4.57 -20.30 -27.13
N ALA A 610 3.65 -20.97 -27.81
CA ALA A 610 3.45 -20.79 -29.26
C ALA A 610 3.05 -19.34 -29.60
N SER A 611 2.21 -18.73 -28.76
CA SER A 611 1.82 -17.33 -28.86
C SER A 611 3.02 -16.40 -28.67
N ALA A 612 3.80 -16.60 -27.59
CA ALA A 612 5.02 -15.83 -27.32
C ALA A 612 6.03 -15.92 -28.47
N ILE A 613 6.32 -17.12 -29.00
CA ILE A 613 7.22 -17.30 -30.16
C ILE A 613 6.70 -16.53 -31.38
N SER A 614 5.39 -16.61 -31.65
CA SER A 614 4.77 -15.90 -32.76
C SER A 614 4.87 -14.38 -32.60
N SER A 615 4.64 -13.87 -31.38
CA SER A 615 4.77 -12.45 -31.04
C SER A 615 6.22 -11.99 -31.14
N CYS A 616 7.18 -12.79 -30.67
CA CYS A 616 8.62 -12.56 -30.83
C CYS A 616 9.01 -12.38 -32.29
N ALA A 617 8.59 -13.30 -33.16
CA ALA A 617 8.88 -13.24 -34.59
C ALA A 617 8.25 -12.00 -35.24
N LYS A 618 6.98 -11.71 -34.95
CA LYS A 618 6.30 -10.51 -35.46
C LYS A 618 7.00 -9.23 -35.03
N ARG A 619 7.40 -9.15 -33.77
CA ARG A 619 8.05 -7.96 -33.20
C ARG A 619 9.46 -7.76 -33.75
N ALA A 620 10.25 -8.83 -33.89
CA ALA A 620 11.55 -8.79 -34.55
C ALA A 620 11.43 -8.23 -35.98
N VAL A 621 10.46 -8.71 -36.77
CA VAL A 621 10.21 -8.19 -38.13
C VAL A 621 9.81 -6.71 -38.11
N GLN A 622 8.96 -6.29 -37.18
CA GLN A 622 8.57 -4.88 -37.03
C GLN A 622 9.79 -3.98 -36.74
N LEU A 623 10.64 -4.39 -35.79
CA LEU A 623 11.83 -3.65 -35.40
C LEU A 623 12.86 -3.61 -36.54
N THR A 624 13.07 -4.70 -37.26
CA THR A 624 13.94 -4.73 -38.45
C THR A 624 13.42 -3.77 -39.53
N ARG A 625 12.12 -3.76 -39.80
CA ARG A 625 11.53 -2.83 -40.78
C ARG A 625 11.71 -1.37 -40.36
N ALA A 626 11.53 -1.07 -39.07
CA ALA A 626 11.75 0.27 -38.54
C ALA A 626 13.22 0.70 -38.67
N ALA A 627 14.16 -0.19 -38.35
CA ALA A 627 15.59 0.08 -38.49
C ALA A 627 15.99 0.34 -39.96
N VAL A 628 15.48 -0.47 -40.90
CA VAL A 628 15.72 -0.28 -42.34
C VAL A 628 15.15 1.06 -42.82
N ALA A 629 13.94 1.42 -42.39
CA ALA A 629 13.33 2.70 -42.75
C ALA A 629 14.17 3.90 -42.23
N GLN A 630 14.67 3.82 -41.01
CA GLN A 630 15.57 4.84 -40.44
C GLN A 630 16.90 4.93 -41.21
N GLN A 631 17.44 3.81 -41.67
CA GLN A 631 18.67 3.78 -42.47
C GLN A 631 18.49 4.50 -43.82
N PHE A 632 17.35 4.30 -44.49
CA PHE A 632 17.04 5.01 -45.73
C PHE A 632 16.80 6.51 -45.51
N GLN A 633 16.16 6.90 -44.41
CA GLN A 633 15.98 8.31 -44.05
C GLN A 633 17.33 8.99 -43.76
N ALA A 634 18.23 8.32 -43.03
CA ALA A 634 19.57 8.84 -42.77
C ALA A 634 20.37 9.00 -44.07
N ALA A 635 20.32 8.01 -44.97
CA ALA A 635 20.97 8.09 -46.28
C ALA A 635 20.40 9.23 -47.15
N ALA A 636 19.09 9.42 -47.16
CA ALA A 636 18.43 10.52 -47.88
C ALA A 636 18.80 11.90 -47.30
N GLY A 637 18.92 12.01 -45.98
CA GLY A 637 19.39 13.23 -45.31
C GLY A 637 20.83 13.58 -45.70
N ILE A 638 21.74 12.60 -45.71
CA ILE A 638 23.13 12.81 -46.15
C ILE A 638 23.19 13.25 -47.61
N ALA A 639 22.38 12.65 -48.49
CA ALA A 639 22.29 13.03 -49.90
C ALA A 639 21.76 14.46 -50.08
N GLN A 640 20.78 14.89 -49.29
CA GLN A 640 20.28 16.27 -49.33
C GLN A 640 21.32 17.28 -48.83
N VAL A 641 22.05 16.99 -47.76
CA VAL A 641 23.11 17.87 -47.25
C VAL A 641 24.27 17.97 -48.25
N ALA A 642 24.66 16.85 -48.87
CA ALA A 642 25.66 16.86 -49.94
C ALA A 642 25.20 17.65 -51.17
N GLY A 643 23.92 17.54 -51.55
CA GLY A 643 23.32 18.33 -52.62
C GLY A 643 23.26 19.84 -52.32
N ALA A 644 22.92 20.22 -51.08
CA ALA A 644 22.91 21.61 -50.65
C ALA A 644 24.32 22.23 -50.61
N ALA A 645 25.33 21.46 -50.17
CA ALA A 645 26.73 21.91 -50.20
C ALA A 645 27.26 22.08 -51.64
N ALA A 646 26.86 21.20 -52.55
CA ALA A 646 27.20 21.34 -53.97
C ALA A 646 26.51 22.58 -54.61
N ALA A 647 25.25 22.87 -54.25
CA ALA A 647 24.55 24.05 -54.72
C ALA A 647 25.15 25.36 -54.15
N ALA A 648 25.63 25.35 -52.90
CA ALA A 648 26.31 26.49 -52.28
C ALA A 648 27.67 26.81 -52.93
N MET A 649 28.37 25.81 -53.51
CA MET A 649 29.60 26.05 -54.28
C MET A 649 29.36 26.71 -55.65
N TYR A 650 28.13 26.67 -56.19
CA TYR A 650 27.80 27.26 -57.50
C TYR A 650 27.19 28.67 -57.42
N PHE A 651 26.84 29.17 -56.23
CA PHE A 651 26.40 30.55 -56.01
C PHE A 651 27.35 31.25 -55.02
N PRO A 652 28.49 31.79 -55.47
CA PRO A 652 29.29 32.67 -54.64
C PRO A 652 28.43 33.89 -54.28
N ALA A 653 28.22 34.11 -52.99
CA ALA A 653 27.51 35.27 -52.47
C ALA A 653 28.18 36.54 -53.01
N ALA A 654 27.44 37.30 -53.83
CA ALA A 654 27.79 38.66 -54.16
C ALA A 654 27.58 39.50 -52.89
N HIS A 655 28.66 39.70 -52.13
CA HIS A 655 28.73 40.74 -51.11
C HIS A 655 28.74 42.10 -51.82
N ASN A 656 27.70 42.89 -51.56
CA ASN A 656 27.77 44.35 -51.55
C ASN A 656 27.54 44.83 -50.12
#